data_AF-A0A521TPT4-F1
#
_entry.id   AF-A0A521TPT4-F1
#
_cell.length_a   1.000
_cell.length_b   1.000
_cell.length_c   1.000
_cell.angle_alpha   90.00
_cell.angle_beta   90.00
_cell.angle_gamma   90.00
#
_symmetry.space_group_name_H-M   'P 1'
#
loop_
_entity.id
_entity.type
_entity.pdbx_description
1 polymer ?
#
loop_
_entity_poly.entity_id
_entity_poly.type
_entity_poly.pdbx_seq_one_letter_code
_entity_poly.pdbx_strand_id
1 'polypeptide(L)'
;MAHESALPPHLSELFQDAVEHHQAGRAAEAEAAYRALLQQEPDFPGALANLGDLVHARGLTGEAFALFDRAIALAPHDPVAHINRGRALLLEGSTAEAEAAFRAALAIDPDDARALNNLGELLLRRSAFEEAHTLLARAVRVAPDSASAHTTFGKLLLLGGRISDALVLLERAVALAPASAAARSVLAGALWTEGRIEESLRQHREALRLSPGLFETWSLLLFTMHCGAGRSPDELFAEHLRFGRALERSVAAERRELIADPTPGRRLRVGLLSPDLRRHPVGLFVAPVLEARSREAFELFAYSSKASADDVQARLRAAVDHWIDASDLTDKALTARIREDRIDLLVDLAGHTTNGRMGVLARRAAPVQLSWLGYPDTTGLGTVDYRITDAVADPPGESDARHTEELLRLPGGFMAWRATSAPADPEPPCVSAGHVTFASFNNASKLSPELARCWAEILRAVPGSRMILKHQAFEREANRARVRAWFEEGGITPDRLEFVGFAARWQDAYALYARVDVALDSFPYNGATTTCETLSHGVPVVALRGETHAGRVSASMLTALGETSLLAETEAEYVALATALARDPARLATLRASLPKRWSESTVGSPERLARELEDAYRTAWKRTLEGAPRKVVPATDEATLGAHDYDLVECEDGVMVAVAPSLESPTAYVLREQGGWFEEERAFVSALTQPGARVLDVGASYGQYALPLARAVGASGRVWAIEPSARTAAFLRASVARNDFAQVTVVQSAISDQVGEASLHVGASSELASLTAEAALHSSTERVAVQTLDALRGPLDLRGVDLVKLDAEGEEAAIVRGGARFFAEESPLVLAALRRDGGLRHAFLLLGYDCFRLVPGLQVLAPAPSDDGLDRFSLNVFFCKPDRAEALAARGLLVLPGPSLDARGAAGRWRGDLADRPYVSQMLPYWEARHAGRDALEDALDRWCDAHDTALPVASRLRSLETSLELLSAALDQHPTLPRLVTVARVAWELGLRETAVGALRTAVEWFTHGEGISLDEPFLVPCPRFDAIRIPSNEVTWCFAAVLEQFERLRSFSSYYEGKGSRPILDSLSQLGFMGEEMLRRRELIDARFGPEE
;
A
#
# COMPACT_ATOMS: atom_id res chain seq x y z
N MET A 1 15.87 41.82 6.55
CA MET A 1 15.68 42.22 7.96
C MET A 1 15.52 43.73 8.23
N ALA A 2 15.74 44.66 7.28
CA ALA A 2 15.60 46.10 7.56
C ALA A 2 14.18 46.69 7.42
N HIS A 3 13.17 45.91 6.97
CA HIS A 3 11.77 46.37 6.82
C HIS A 3 10.74 45.65 7.72
N GLU A 4 11.13 44.60 8.47
CA GLU A 4 10.22 43.96 9.45
C GLU A 4 10.02 44.80 10.72
N SER A 5 10.89 45.79 10.98
CA SER A 5 10.85 46.58 12.22
C SER A 5 9.87 47.76 12.24
N ALA A 6 8.90 47.79 11.31
CA ALA A 6 7.95 48.92 11.18
C ALA A 6 6.46 48.51 11.22
N LEU A 7 6.14 47.23 11.28
CA LEU A 7 4.75 46.79 11.41
C LEU A 7 4.26 46.95 12.86
N PRO A 8 3.01 47.42 13.07
CA PRO A 8 2.33 47.27 14.35
C PRO A 8 2.38 45.81 14.83
N PRO A 9 2.55 45.53 16.15
CA PRO A 9 2.72 44.16 16.67
C PRO A 9 1.64 43.17 16.20
N HIS A 10 0.39 43.61 16.13
CA HIS A 10 -0.73 42.78 15.67
C HIS A 10 -0.63 42.38 14.18
N LEU A 11 0.01 43.19 13.33
CA LEU A 11 0.25 42.84 11.91
C LEU A 11 1.48 41.96 11.73
N SER A 12 2.48 42.09 12.61
CA SER A 12 3.60 41.16 12.66
C SER A 12 3.16 39.76 13.12
N GLU A 13 2.28 39.68 14.13
CA GLU A 13 1.64 38.44 14.56
C GLU A 13 0.80 37.85 13.43
N LEU A 14 -0.07 38.64 12.79
CA LEU A 14 -0.87 38.18 11.66
C LEU A 14 -0.02 37.67 10.47
N PHE A 15 1.13 38.29 10.21
CA PHE A 15 2.06 37.82 9.19
C PHE A 15 2.73 36.51 9.57
N GLN A 16 3.17 36.35 10.82
CA GLN A 16 3.72 35.10 11.33
C GLN A 16 2.69 33.98 11.26
N ASP A 17 1.46 34.21 11.72
CA ASP A 17 0.36 33.24 11.63
C ASP A 17 0.10 32.84 10.17
N ALA A 18 0.10 33.80 9.24
CA ALA A 18 -0.05 33.53 7.81
C ALA A 18 1.10 32.69 7.25
N VAL A 19 2.33 32.93 7.70
CA VAL A 19 3.52 32.14 7.35
C VAL A 19 3.43 30.73 7.93
N GLU A 20 2.99 30.58 9.17
CA GLU A 20 2.81 29.27 9.82
C GLU A 20 1.70 28.45 9.15
N HIS A 21 0.57 29.07 8.82
CA HIS A 21 -0.46 28.43 8.00
C HIS A 21 0.09 27.99 6.63
N HIS A 22 0.89 28.84 5.98
CA HIS A 22 1.51 28.50 4.70
C HIS A 22 2.48 27.31 4.83
N GLN A 23 3.36 27.33 5.84
CA GLN A 23 4.32 26.25 6.11
C GLN A 23 3.64 24.94 6.51
N ALA A 24 2.50 25.01 7.18
CA ALA A 24 1.68 23.86 7.55
C ALA A 24 0.80 23.32 6.41
N GLY A 25 0.87 23.90 5.20
CA GLY A 25 0.08 23.46 4.04
C GLY A 25 -1.40 23.86 4.09
N ARG A 26 -1.81 24.69 5.05
CA ARG A 26 -3.16 25.27 5.18
C ARG A 26 -3.32 26.45 4.23
N ALA A 27 -3.36 26.15 2.94
CA ALA A 27 -3.29 27.15 1.87
C ALA A 27 -4.46 28.14 1.89
N ALA A 28 -5.67 27.70 2.25
CA ALA A 28 -6.84 28.56 2.28
C ALA A 28 -6.77 29.57 3.44
N GLU A 29 -6.35 29.10 4.61
CA GLU A 29 -6.16 29.91 5.81
C GLU A 29 -4.99 30.88 5.64
N ALA A 30 -3.89 30.42 5.04
CA ALA A 30 -2.75 31.28 4.70
C ALA A 30 -3.14 32.37 3.70
N GLU A 31 -3.85 32.03 2.63
CA GLU A 31 -4.32 33.00 1.63
C GLU A 31 -5.25 34.04 2.28
N ALA A 32 -6.20 33.59 3.10
CA ALA A 32 -7.10 34.46 3.83
C ALA A 32 -6.33 35.43 4.75
N ALA A 33 -5.34 34.93 5.50
CA ALA A 33 -4.52 35.73 6.39
C ALA A 33 -3.64 36.75 5.64
N TYR A 34 -2.96 36.35 4.56
CA TYR A 34 -2.20 37.29 3.73
C TYR A 34 -3.09 38.36 3.11
N ARG A 35 -4.29 38.01 2.63
CA ARG A 35 -5.25 38.99 2.09
C ARG A 35 -5.78 39.92 3.17
N ALA A 36 -6.06 39.42 4.38
CA ALA A 36 -6.48 40.24 5.51
C ALA A 36 -5.38 41.23 5.93
N LEU A 37 -4.12 40.80 5.91
CA LEU A 37 -2.97 41.68 6.15
C LEU A 37 -2.88 42.76 5.06
N LEU A 38 -2.97 42.38 3.79
CA LEU A 38 -2.88 43.32 2.66
C LEU A 38 -4.10 44.27 2.55
N GLN A 39 -5.21 44.00 3.23
CA GLN A 39 -6.30 44.97 3.37
C GLN A 39 -5.93 46.11 4.32
N GLN A 40 -5.12 45.83 5.33
CA GLN A 40 -4.67 46.81 6.33
C GLN A 40 -3.38 47.51 5.88
N GLU A 41 -2.45 46.76 5.28
CA GLU A 41 -1.18 47.25 4.74
C GLU A 41 -0.97 46.76 3.29
N PRO A 42 -1.53 47.47 2.30
CA PRO A 42 -1.54 47.03 0.90
C PRO A 42 -0.17 46.88 0.24
N ASP A 43 0.87 47.53 0.77
CA ASP A 43 2.23 47.57 0.23
C ASP A 43 3.21 46.73 1.07
N PHE A 44 2.74 45.71 1.80
CA PHE A 44 3.63 44.85 2.58
C PHE A 44 4.33 43.78 1.71
N PRO A 45 5.65 43.86 1.45
CA PRO A 45 6.32 43.05 0.43
C PRO A 45 6.32 41.55 0.73
N GLY A 46 6.49 41.17 2.01
CA GLY A 46 6.51 39.76 2.43
C GLY A 46 5.17 39.05 2.20
N ALA A 47 4.05 39.71 2.50
CA ALA A 47 2.73 39.14 2.23
C ALA A 47 2.41 39.12 0.74
N LEU A 48 2.81 40.13 -0.04
CA LEU A 48 2.66 40.11 -1.51
C LEU A 48 3.43 38.93 -2.13
N ALA A 49 4.68 38.71 -1.71
CA ALA A 49 5.52 37.62 -2.20
C ALA A 49 4.97 36.24 -1.83
N ASN A 50 4.49 36.04 -0.60
CA ASN A 50 3.94 34.75 -0.18
C ASN A 50 2.52 34.50 -0.71
N LEU A 51 1.71 35.54 -0.88
CA LEU A 51 0.41 35.43 -1.55
C LEU A 51 0.59 35.08 -3.03
N GLY A 52 1.58 35.68 -3.70
CA GLY A 52 1.92 35.36 -5.09
C GLY A 52 2.17 33.87 -5.30
N ASP A 53 2.86 33.20 -4.36
CA ASP A 53 3.07 31.75 -4.40
C ASP A 53 1.78 30.94 -4.31
N LEU A 54 0.90 31.29 -3.36
CA LEU A 54 -0.40 30.61 -3.19
C LEU A 54 -1.30 30.81 -4.40
N VAL A 55 -1.33 32.02 -4.95
CA VAL A 55 -2.08 32.37 -6.16
C VAL A 55 -1.53 31.62 -7.38
N HIS A 56 -0.21 31.49 -7.50
CA HIS A 56 0.43 30.68 -8.54
C HIS A 56 0.03 29.21 -8.43
N ALA A 57 0.02 28.64 -7.23
CA ALA A 57 -0.39 27.26 -6.99
C ALA A 57 -1.87 26.99 -7.39
N ARG A 58 -2.71 28.02 -7.47
CA ARG A 58 -4.10 27.96 -7.96
C ARG A 58 -4.23 28.11 -9.49
N GLY A 59 -3.12 28.27 -10.20
CA GLY A 59 -3.09 28.44 -11.66
C GLY A 59 -3.38 29.87 -12.15
N LEU A 60 -3.42 30.85 -11.24
CA LEU A 60 -3.64 32.26 -11.58
C LEU A 60 -2.29 32.95 -11.86
N THR A 61 -1.58 32.44 -12.86
CA THR A 61 -0.18 32.79 -13.15
C THR A 61 0.02 34.31 -13.35
N GLY A 62 -0.86 34.97 -14.12
CA GLY A 62 -0.74 36.42 -14.36
C GLY A 62 -0.88 37.28 -13.11
N GLU A 63 -1.76 36.90 -12.18
CA GLU A 63 -1.95 37.60 -10.90
C GLU A 63 -0.74 37.40 -9.99
N ALA A 64 -0.23 36.17 -9.91
CA ALA A 64 0.96 35.85 -9.13
C ALA A 64 2.18 36.67 -9.57
N PHE A 65 2.44 36.77 -10.87
CA PHE A 65 3.54 37.59 -11.39
C PHE A 65 3.39 39.08 -11.08
N ALA A 66 2.17 39.62 -11.16
CA ALA A 66 1.92 41.00 -10.76
C ALA A 66 2.21 41.24 -9.27
N LEU A 67 1.87 40.27 -8.40
CA LEU A 67 2.19 40.32 -6.97
C LEU A 67 3.70 40.27 -6.71
N PHE A 68 4.43 39.38 -7.40
CA PHE A 68 5.88 39.30 -7.29
C PHE A 68 6.57 40.59 -7.76
N ASP A 69 6.18 41.11 -8.93
CA ASP A 69 6.78 42.32 -9.49
C ASP A 69 6.54 43.54 -8.59
N ARG A 70 5.35 43.63 -7.97
CA ARG A 70 5.05 44.67 -6.97
C ARG A 70 5.87 44.50 -5.69
N ALA A 71 6.03 43.28 -5.18
CA ALA A 71 6.87 43.01 -4.02
C ALA A 71 8.33 43.38 -4.27
N ILE A 72 8.87 43.04 -5.44
CA ILE A 72 10.24 43.40 -5.87
C ILE A 72 10.40 44.93 -5.98
N ALA A 73 9.41 45.64 -6.53
CA ALA A 73 9.46 47.09 -6.65
C ALA A 73 9.48 47.80 -5.28
N LEU A 74 8.74 47.27 -4.30
CA LEU A 74 8.65 47.81 -2.94
C LEU A 74 9.87 47.46 -2.07
N ALA A 75 10.45 46.28 -2.26
CA ALA A 75 11.63 45.82 -1.53
C ALA A 75 12.69 45.22 -2.47
N PRO A 76 13.41 46.04 -3.26
CA PRO A 76 14.38 45.56 -4.25
C PRO A 76 15.65 44.90 -3.65
N HIS A 77 15.81 44.97 -2.32
CA HIS A 77 16.92 44.35 -1.59
C HIS A 77 16.45 43.19 -0.70
N ASP A 78 15.27 42.62 -0.97
CA ASP A 78 14.76 41.42 -0.32
C ASP A 78 14.80 40.23 -1.31
N PRO A 79 15.52 39.14 -1.00
CA PRO A 79 15.63 38.00 -1.92
C PRO A 79 14.33 37.19 -2.05
N VAL A 80 13.38 37.27 -1.10
CA VAL A 80 12.20 36.37 -1.04
C VAL A 80 11.35 36.44 -2.31
N ALA A 81 11.00 37.65 -2.76
CA ALA A 81 10.15 37.83 -3.94
C ALA A 81 10.83 37.33 -5.23
N HIS A 82 12.16 37.50 -5.35
CA HIS A 82 12.94 36.95 -6.46
C HIS A 82 12.97 35.42 -6.45
N ILE A 83 13.11 34.79 -5.27
CA ILE A 83 13.10 33.33 -5.11
C ILE A 83 11.73 32.74 -5.50
N ASN A 84 10.66 33.34 -4.99
CA ASN A 84 9.29 32.90 -5.26
C ASN A 84 8.92 33.05 -6.74
N ARG A 85 9.23 34.21 -7.33
CA ARG A 85 9.10 34.46 -8.79
C ARG A 85 9.90 33.45 -9.61
N GLY A 86 11.16 33.18 -9.23
CA GLY A 86 12.01 32.22 -9.91
C GLY A 86 11.45 30.80 -9.87
N ARG A 87 10.87 30.38 -8.74
CA ARG A 87 10.21 29.07 -8.61
C ARG A 87 8.95 28.97 -9.47
N ALA A 88 8.11 30.00 -9.48
CA ALA A 88 6.93 30.06 -10.35
C ALA A 88 7.34 29.99 -11.84
N LEU A 89 8.36 30.73 -12.26
CA LEU A 89 8.90 30.66 -13.63
C LEU A 89 9.40 29.27 -13.99
N LEU A 90 10.08 28.59 -13.08
CA LEU A 90 10.56 27.23 -13.30
C LEU A 90 9.42 26.24 -13.52
N LEU A 91 8.31 26.40 -12.79
CA LEU A 91 7.10 25.56 -12.95
C LEU A 91 6.38 25.81 -14.29
N GLU A 92 6.41 27.05 -14.79
CA GLU A 92 5.86 27.41 -16.11
C GLU A 92 6.80 27.03 -17.28
N GLY A 93 8.02 26.59 -17.00
CA GLY A 93 9.03 26.24 -18.01
C GLY A 93 9.90 27.41 -18.50
N SER A 94 9.77 28.60 -17.91
CA SER A 94 10.58 29.79 -18.22
C SER A 94 11.95 29.76 -17.54
N THR A 95 12.79 28.77 -17.91
CA THR A 95 14.05 28.45 -17.22
C THR A 95 15.08 29.58 -17.21
N ALA A 96 15.22 30.33 -18.30
CA ALA A 96 16.17 31.44 -18.39
C ALA A 96 15.81 32.61 -17.45
N GLU A 97 14.52 32.93 -17.36
CA GLU A 97 14.02 33.97 -16.44
C GLU A 97 14.09 33.49 -14.99
N ALA A 98 13.84 32.21 -14.73
CA ALA A 98 14.00 31.61 -13.40
C ALA A 98 15.46 31.71 -12.92
N GLU A 99 16.42 31.39 -13.78
CA GLU A 99 17.85 31.55 -13.48
C GLU A 99 18.19 33.01 -13.17
N ALA A 100 17.73 33.95 -13.99
CA ALA A 100 17.96 35.38 -13.76
C ALA A 100 17.37 35.83 -12.40
N ALA A 101 16.19 35.35 -12.03
CA ALA A 101 15.58 35.64 -10.74
C ALA A 101 16.37 35.05 -9.57
N PHE A 102 16.82 33.80 -9.64
CA PHE A 102 17.65 33.22 -8.58
C PHE A 102 19.03 33.89 -8.46
N ARG A 103 19.66 34.26 -9.58
CA ARG A 103 20.92 35.03 -9.55
C ARG A 103 20.72 36.42 -8.99
N ALA A 104 19.58 37.07 -9.24
CA ALA A 104 19.24 38.35 -8.60
C ALA A 104 19.09 38.19 -7.07
N ALA A 105 18.42 37.14 -6.60
CA ALA A 105 18.34 36.84 -5.17
C ALA A 105 19.74 36.63 -4.55
N LEU A 106 20.64 35.90 -5.23
CA LEU A 106 22.02 35.68 -4.76
C LEU A 106 22.92 36.92 -4.85
N ALA A 107 22.58 37.90 -5.70
CA ALA A 107 23.27 39.19 -5.72
C ALA A 107 22.90 40.06 -4.50
N ILE A 108 21.68 39.88 -3.97
CA ILE A 108 21.19 40.54 -2.75
C ILE A 108 21.76 39.83 -1.50
N ASP A 109 21.59 38.51 -1.43
CA ASP A 109 22.12 37.67 -0.35
C ASP A 109 22.88 36.47 -0.95
N PRO A 110 24.22 36.53 -1.01
CA PRO A 110 25.04 35.45 -1.55
C PRO A 110 24.90 34.11 -0.82
N ASP A 111 24.46 34.10 0.44
CA ASP A 111 24.34 32.91 1.28
C ASP A 111 22.87 32.46 1.49
N ASP A 112 21.87 33.03 0.79
CA ASP A 112 20.49 32.52 0.89
C ASP A 112 20.40 31.06 0.40
N ALA A 113 20.21 30.14 1.35
CA ALA A 113 20.21 28.71 1.10
C ALA A 113 19.10 28.24 0.14
N ARG A 114 17.95 28.94 0.10
CA ARG A 114 16.83 28.60 -0.79
C ARG A 114 17.19 28.99 -2.23
N ALA A 115 17.77 30.17 -2.43
CA ALA A 115 18.24 30.61 -3.73
C ALA A 115 19.37 29.72 -4.28
N LEU A 116 20.35 29.37 -3.42
CA LEU A 116 21.42 28.42 -3.76
C LEU A 116 20.85 27.05 -4.16
N ASN A 117 19.91 26.51 -3.38
CA ASN A 117 19.28 25.23 -3.66
C ASN A 117 18.46 25.24 -4.97
N ASN A 118 17.64 26.27 -5.18
CA ASN A 118 16.77 26.36 -6.35
C ASN A 118 17.57 26.59 -7.64
N LEU A 119 18.61 27.44 -7.60
CA LEU A 119 19.52 27.60 -8.73
C LEU A 119 20.30 26.30 -8.99
N GLY A 120 20.75 25.62 -7.93
CA GLY A 120 21.39 24.31 -8.03
C GLY A 120 20.52 23.25 -8.70
N GLU A 121 19.24 23.13 -8.33
CA GLU A 121 18.27 22.21 -8.97
C GLU A 121 18.01 22.60 -10.44
N LEU A 122 17.92 23.89 -10.75
CA LEU A 122 17.77 24.37 -12.13
C LEU A 122 18.99 24.00 -12.99
N LEU A 123 20.20 24.24 -12.49
CA LEU A 123 21.44 23.89 -13.18
C LEU A 123 21.60 22.37 -13.33
N LEU A 124 21.15 21.60 -12.34
CA LEU A 124 21.10 20.15 -12.42
C LEU A 124 20.21 19.67 -13.57
N ARG A 125 19.02 20.27 -13.76
CA ARG A 125 18.14 19.95 -14.91
C ARG A 125 18.80 20.25 -16.25
N ARG A 126 19.61 21.32 -16.31
CA ARG A 126 20.40 21.70 -17.49
C ARG A 126 21.73 20.95 -17.62
N SER A 127 21.99 19.95 -16.76
CA SER A 127 23.23 19.17 -16.73
C SER A 127 24.51 20.01 -16.53
N ALA A 128 24.40 21.19 -15.92
CA ALA A 128 25.52 22.05 -15.54
C ALA A 128 26.10 21.60 -14.18
N PHE A 129 26.64 20.38 -14.13
CA PHE A 129 26.96 19.66 -12.89
C PHE A 129 28.00 20.35 -12.00
N GLU A 130 29.02 20.99 -12.57
CA GLU A 130 30.11 21.64 -11.80
C GLU A 130 29.63 22.88 -11.02
N GLU A 131 28.87 23.75 -11.68
CA GLU A 131 28.28 24.92 -11.02
C GLU A 131 27.22 24.49 -10.02
N ALA A 132 26.36 23.52 -10.38
CA ALA A 132 25.39 22.93 -9.47
C ALA A 132 26.06 22.36 -8.21
N HIS A 133 27.18 21.65 -8.36
CA HIS A 133 27.96 21.11 -7.23
C HIS A 133 28.42 22.23 -6.30
N THR A 134 28.99 23.29 -6.86
CA THR A 134 29.49 24.42 -6.07
C THR A 134 28.37 25.10 -5.27
N LEU A 135 27.21 25.33 -5.90
CA LEU A 135 26.08 25.97 -5.24
C LEU A 135 25.41 25.07 -4.19
N LEU A 136 25.19 23.79 -4.51
CA LEU A 136 24.52 22.84 -3.61
C LEU A 136 25.38 22.47 -2.41
N ALA A 137 26.69 22.32 -2.60
CA ALA A 137 27.62 22.14 -1.48
C ALA A 137 27.63 23.38 -0.56
N ARG A 138 27.52 24.60 -1.12
CA ARG A 138 27.36 25.82 -0.31
C ARG A 138 26.01 25.85 0.40
N ALA A 139 24.92 25.46 -0.26
CA ALA A 139 23.59 25.40 0.36
C ALA A 139 23.56 24.52 1.61
N VAL A 140 24.13 23.30 1.53
CA VAL A 140 24.23 22.38 2.68
C VAL A 140 25.13 22.94 3.78
N ARG A 141 26.21 23.64 3.43
CA ARG A 141 27.12 24.26 4.42
C ARG A 141 26.47 25.42 5.17
N VAL A 142 25.69 26.26 4.48
CA VAL A 142 25.01 27.41 5.10
C VAL A 142 23.77 26.95 5.89
N ALA A 143 23.08 25.91 5.44
CA ALA A 143 21.90 25.36 6.10
C ALA A 143 22.05 23.84 6.33
N PRO A 144 22.84 23.40 7.33
CA PRO A 144 23.11 21.99 7.61
C PRO A 144 21.89 21.18 8.08
N ASP A 145 20.81 21.84 8.47
CA ASP A 145 19.55 21.19 8.85
C ASP A 145 18.45 21.35 7.78
N SER A 146 18.80 21.82 6.57
CA SER A 146 17.87 21.90 5.44
C SER A 146 17.73 20.55 4.73
N ALA A 147 16.61 19.86 4.94
CA ALA A 147 16.31 18.61 4.25
C ALA A 147 16.27 18.76 2.71
N SER A 148 15.79 19.91 2.19
CA SER A 148 15.74 20.17 0.75
C SER A 148 17.13 20.32 0.14
N ALA A 149 18.05 21.05 0.79
CA ALA A 149 19.44 21.18 0.34
C ALA A 149 20.14 19.82 0.29
N HIS A 150 19.95 18.98 1.32
CA HIS A 150 20.49 17.62 1.34
C HIS A 150 19.90 16.75 0.23
N THR A 151 18.59 16.84 -0.03
CA THR A 151 17.91 16.08 -1.08
C THR A 151 18.46 16.42 -2.46
N THR A 152 18.53 17.71 -2.80
CA THR A 152 18.99 18.16 -4.11
C THR A 152 20.48 17.89 -4.31
N PHE A 153 21.31 18.08 -3.28
CA PHE A 153 22.73 17.74 -3.39
C PHE A 153 22.95 16.22 -3.49
N GLY A 154 22.20 15.42 -2.73
CA GLY A 154 22.19 13.96 -2.86
C GLY A 154 21.77 13.50 -4.26
N LYS A 155 20.75 14.12 -4.85
CA LYS A 155 20.33 13.87 -6.24
C LYS A 155 21.44 14.18 -7.25
N LEU A 156 22.16 15.30 -7.09
CA LEU A 156 23.31 15.64 -7.92
C LEU A 156 24.39 14.56 -7.83
N LEU A 157 24.77 14.16 -6.62
CA LEU A 157 25.81 13.16 -6.40
C LEU A 157 25.39 11.78 -6.96
N LEU A 158 24.12 11.42 -6.83
CA LEU A 158 23.56 10.21 -7.43
C LEU A 158 23.70 10.23 -8.96
N LEU A 159 23.31 11.34 -9.60
CA LEU A 159 23.45 11.52 -11.06
C LEU A 159 24.92 11.55 -11.52
N GLY A 160 25.83 12.02 -10.66
CA GLY A 160 27.28 12.00 -10.87
C GLY A 160 27.96 10.67 -10.54
N GLY A 161 27.22 9.63 -10.16
CA GLY A 161 27.78 8.31 -9.79
C GLY A 161 28.42 8.23 -8.41
N ARG A 162 28.38 9.31 -7.61
CA ARG A 162 28.90 9.39 -6.23
C ARG A 162 27.86 8.87 -5.23
N ILE A 163 27.46 7.61 -5.40
CA ILE A 163 26.32 7.00 -4.68
C ILE A 163 26.53 6.99 -3.15
N SER A 164 27.77 6.77 -2.68
CA SER A 164 28.08 6.78 -1.25
C SER A 164 27.71 8.09 -0.57
N ASP A 165 28.17 9.18 -1.17
CA ASP A 165 27.99 10.51 -0.64
C ASP A 165 26.51 10.92 -0.79
N ALA A 166 25.86 10.49 -1.88
CA ALA A 166 24.43 10.67 -2.07
C ALA A 166 23.61 10.02 -0.96
N LEU A 167 23.88 8.76 -0.60
CA LEU A 167 23.14 8.06 0.45
C LEU A 167 23.25 8.75 1.82
N VAL A 168 24.45 9.19 2.20
CA VAL A 168 24.65 9.93 3.46
C VAL A 168 23.77 11.18 3.50
N LEU A 169 23.73 11.96 2.42
CA LEU A 169 22.91 13.16 2.35
C LEU A 169 21.41 12.84 2.34
N LEU A 170 21.00 11.81 1.60
CA LEU A 170 19.59 11.45 1.46
C LEU A 170 19.02 10.83 2.74
N GLU A 171 19.80 10.01 3.45
CA GLU A 171 19.44 9.50 4.78
C GLU A 171 19.32 10.65 5.79
N ARG A 172 20.23 11.63 5.76
CA ARG A 172 20.12 12.85 6.56
C ARG A 172 18.88 13.67 6.19
N ALA A 173 18.55 13.79 4.91
CA ALA A 173 17.36 14.51 4.45
C ALA A 173 16.07 13.87 4.97
N VAL A 174 15.95 12.54 4.92
CA VAL A 174 14.79 11.81 5.45
C VAL A 174 14.74 11.88 6.98
N ALA A 175 15.89 11.86 7.67
CA ALA A 175 15.94 12.04 9.12
C ALA A 175 15.51 13.45 9.57
N LEU A 176 15.89 14.48 8.82
CA LEU A 176 15.50 15.88 9.08
C LEU A 176 14.02 16.14 8.76
N ALA A 177 13.47 15.49 7.73
CA ALA A 177 12.08 15.64 7.31
C ALA A 177 11.45 14.29 6.93
N PRO A 178 10.96 13.49 7.91
CA PRO A 178 10.40 12.16 7.65
C PRO A 178 9.16 12.17 6.74
N ALA A 179 8.42 13.28 6.69
CA ALA A 179 7.26 13.48 5.83
C ALA A 179 7.61 14.01 4.41
N SER A 180 8.90 14.13 4.06
CA SER A 180 9.31 14.59 2.73
C SER A 180 9.24 13.46 1.69
N ALA A 181 8.16 13.45 0.90
CA ALA A 181 8.02 12.51 -0.22
C ALA A 181 9.18 12.63 -1.23
N ALA A 182 9.63 13.85 -1.53
CA ALA A 182 10.73 14.09 -2.47
C ALA A 182 12.06 13.48 -2.00
N ALA A 183 12.42 13.64 -0.71
CA ALA A 183 13.63 13.05 -0.14
C ALA A 183 13.60 11.52 -0.24
N ARG A 184 12.44 10.92 0.09
CA ARG A 184 12.22 9.46 0.01
C ARG A 184 12.31 8.93 -1.42
N SER A 185 11.73 9.64 -2.40
CA SER A 185 11.82 9.24 -3.81
C SER A 185 13.26 9.20 -4.32
N VAL A 186 14.09 10.19 -3.97
CA VAL A 186 15.50 10.23 -4.39
C VAL A 186 16.31 9.18 -3.63
N LEU A 187 16.05 8.97 -2.34
CA LEU A 187 16.66 7.89 -1.55
C LEU A 187 16.36 6.52 -2.16
N ALA A 188 15.12 6.27 -2.58
CA ALA A 188 14.73 5.03 -3.25
C ALA A 188 15.58 4.77 -4.51
N GLY A 189 15.80 5.79 -5.35
CA GLY A 189 16.68 5.68 -6.52
C GLY A 189 18.14 5.36 -6.17
N ALA A 190 18.66 5.93 -5.08
CA ALA A 190 20.00 5.62 -4.60
C ALA A 190 20.11 4.17 -4.11
N LEU A 191 19.13 3.70 -3.33
CA LEU A 191 19.02 2.32 -2.86
C LEU A 191 18.88 1.33 -4.02
N TRP A 192 18.09 1.67 -5.04
CA TRP A 192 17.97 0.87 -6.26
C TRP A 192 19.33 0.70 -6.95
N THR A 193 20.11 1.77 -7.08
CA THR A 193 21.41 1.73 -7.75
C THR A 193 22.43 0.88 -6.99
N GLU A 194 22.32 0.81 -5.66
CA GLU A 194 23.11 -0.11 -4.84
C GLU A 194 22.65 -1.58 -4.92
N GLY A 195 21.46 -1.85 -5.46
CA GLY A 195 20.82 -3.16 -5.43
C GLY A 195 20.15 -3.50 -4.09
N ARG A 196 19.77 -2.49 -3.29
CA ARG A 196 18.97 -2.62 -2.05
C ARG A 196 17.48 -2.53 -2.38
N ILE A 197 16.99 -3.50 -3.15
CA ILE A 197 15.68 -3.46 -3.82
C ILE A 197 14.50 -3.34 -2.85
N GLU A 198 14.43 -4.18 -1.81
CA GLU A 198 13.32 -4.13 -0.85
C GLU A 198 13.27 -2.81 -0.08
N GLU A 199 14.43 -2.20 0.18
CA GLU A 199 14.50 -0.89 0.84
C GLU A 199 14.05 0.22 -0.10
N SER A 200 14.46 0.17 -1.37
CA SER A 200 14.00 1.08 -2.42
C SER A 200 12.48 1.05 -2.55
N LEU A 201 11.89 -0.15 -2.63
CA LEU A 201 10.44 -0.31 -2.70
C LEU A 201 9.74 0.35 -1.51
N ARG A 202 10.19 0.09 -0.28
CA ARG A 202 9.61 0.73 0.91
C ARG A 202 9.64 2.25 0.83
N GLN A 203 10.76 2.83 0.38
CA GLN A 203 10.87 4.29 0.25
C GLN A 203 9.96 4.85 -0.85
N HIS A 204 9.86 4.18 -2.01
CA HIS A 204 8.91 4.56 -3.06
C HIS A 204 7.46 4.56 -2.57
N ARG A 205 7.07 3.49 -1.86
CA ARG A 205 5.72 3.29 -1.35
C ARG A 205 5.35 4.33 -0.30
N GLU A 206 6.28 4.62 0.61
CA GLU A 206 6.09 5.67 1.60
C GLU A 206 6.01 7.06 0.98
N ALA A 207 6.81 7.34 -0.06
CA ALA A 207 6.71 8.60 -0.81
C ALA A 207 5.33 8.76 -1.47
N LEU A 208 4.75 7.68 -2.02
CA LEU A 208 3.40 7.69 -2.60
C LEU A 208 2.30 7.79 -1.55
N ARG A 209 2.49 7.20 -0.36
CA ARG A 209 1.56 7.37 0.77
C ARG A 209 1.49 8.83 1.20
N LEU A 210 2.64 9.52 1.25
CA LEU A 210 2.73 10.94 1.60
C LEU A 210 2.20 11.85 0.48
N SER A 211 2.37 11.46 -0.79
CA SER A 211 1.91 12.22 -1.94
C SER A 211 1.48 11.30 -3.10
N PRO A 212 0.19 10.93 -3.17
CA PRO A 212 -0.32 9.97 -4.18
C PRO A 212 -0.20 10.46 -5.64
N GLY A 213 -0.03 11.76 -5.85
CA GLY A 213 0.10 12.38 -7.18
C GLY A 213 1.50 12.34 -7.80
N LEU A 214 2.49 11.74 -7.12
CA LEU A 214 3.87 11.67 -7.63
C LEU A 214 4.05 10.55 -8.68
N PHE A 215 3.41 10.71 -9.85
CA PHE A 215 3.44 9.71 -10.92
C PHE A 215 4.85 9.31 -11.38
N GLU A 216 5.83 10.22 -11.39
CA GLU A 216 7.22 9.87 -11.67
C GLU A 216 7.79 8.87 -10.63
N THR A 217 7.46 9.06 -9.36
CA THR A 217 7.88 8.13 -8.29
C THR A 217 7.17 6.79 -8.44
N TRP A 218 5.90 6.79 -8.86
CA TRP A 218 5.14 5.58 -9.11
C TRP A 218 5.68 4.80 -10.32
N SER A 219 6.07 5.48 -11.40
CA SER A 219 6.80 4.85 -12.50
C SER A 219 8.08 4.15 -12.01
N LEU A 220 8.88 4.83 -11.19
CA LEU A 220 10.10 4.22 -10.64
C LEU A 220 9.82 3.06 -9.67
N LEU A 221 8.70 3.08 -8.96
CA LEU A 221 8.21 1.94 -8.19
C LEU A 221 7.94 0.73 -9.11
N LEU A 222 7.16 0.93 -10.18
CA LEU A 222 6.84 -0.12 -11.15
C LEU A 222 8.11 -0.72 -11.77
N PHE A 223 9.07 0.13 -12.15
CA PHE A 223 10.36 -0.35 -12.66
C PHE A 223 11.16 -1.12 -11.61
N THR A 224 11.16 -0.67 -10.35
CA THR A 224 11.83 -1.36 -9.25
C THR A 224 11.20 -2.73 -8.96
N MET A 225 9.88 -2.89 -9.10
CA MET A 225 9.18 -4.15 -8.84
C MET A 225 9.62 -5.30 -9.75
N HIS A 226 10.24 -5.02 -10.90
CA HIS A 226 10.83 -6.03 -11.78
C HIS A 226 12.12 -6.66 -11.23
N CYS A 227 12.71 -6.03 -10.22
CA CYS A 227 13.93 -6.49 -9.55
C CYS A 227 13.58 -7.29 -8.29
N GLY A 228 14.46 -8.20 -7.86
CA GLY A 228 14.23 -9.06 -6.70
C GLY A 228 13.23 -10.21 -6.95
N ALA A 229 13.24 -11.22 -6.08
CA ALA A 229 12.39 -12.40 -6.20
C ALA A 229 11.02 -12.21 -5.52
N GLY A 230 10.07 -13.10 -5.81
CA GLY A 230 8.83 -13.24 -5.04
C GLY A 230 7.64 -12.38 -5.47
N ARG A 231 7.68 -11.74 -6.65
CA ARG A 231 6.55 -11.01 -7.23
C ARG A 231 6.01 -11.75 -8.44
N SER A 232 4.70 -11.96 -8.46
CA SER A 232 4.01 -12.58 -9.58
C SER A 232 3.78 -11.59 -10.72
N PRO A 233 3.67 -12.06 -11.98
CA PRO A 233 3.25 -11.22 -13.10
C PRO A 233 1.89 -10.53 -12.90
N ASP A 234 0.99 -11.13 -12.13
CA ASP A 234 -0.34 -10.58 -11.86
C ASP A 234 -0.28 -9.39 -10.87
N GLU A 235 0.59 -9.46 -9.86
CA GLU A 235 0.86 -8.33 -8.96
C GLU A 235 1.48 -7.14 -9.70
N LEU A 236 2.42 -7.41 -10.61
CA LEU A 236 3.00 -6.37 -11.47
C LEU A 236 1.90 -5.71 -12.30
N PHE A 237 1.09 -6.50 -13.01
CA PHE A 237 0.03 -5.99 -13.87
C PHE A 237 -1.02 -5.18 -13.09
N ALA A 238 -1.43 -5.65 -11.91
CA ALA A 238 -2.39 -4.94 -11.06
C ALA A 238 -1.89 -3.54 -10.68
N GLU A 239 -0.61 -3.40 -10.35
CA GLU A 239 -0.03 -2.10 -10.00
C GLU A 239 0.06 -1.15 -11.21
N HIS A 240 0.41 -1.66 -12.39
CA HIS A 240 0.39 -0.87 -13.63
C HIS A 240 -1.01 -0.35 -13.95
N LEU A 241 -2.04 -1.18 -13.77
CA LEU A 241 -3.43 -0.78 -14.00
C LEU A 241 -3.87 0.37 -13.07
N ARG A 242 -3.42 0.36 -11.82
CA ARG A 242 -3.74 1.44 -10.86
C ARG A 242 -3.06 2.74 -11.24
N PHE A 243 -1.77 2.65 -11.57
CA PHE A 243 -1.01 3.78 -12.07
C PHE A 243 -1.75 4.40 -13.27
N GLY A 244 -2.08 3.59 -14.27
CA GLY A 244 -2.70 4.06 -15.49
C GLY A 244 -4.06 4.70 -15.24
N ARG A 245 -4.91 4.09 -14.41
CA ARG A 245 -6.19 4.67 -14.01
C ARG A 245 -6.04 5.98 -13.23
N ALA A 246 -5.11 6.05 -12.29
CA ALA A 246 -4.88 7.26 -11.51
C ALA A 246 -4.39 8.41 -12.41
N LEU A 247 -3.44 8.12 -13.30
CA LEU A 247 -2.90 9.12 -14.23
C LEU A 247 -3.95 9.57 -15.24
N GLU A 248 -4.68 8.64 -15.88
CA GLU A 248 -5.75 8.98 -16.83
C GLU A 248 -6.86 9.81 -16.19
N ARG A 249 -7.27 9.49 -14.96
CA ARG A 249 -8.22 10.31 -14.20
C ARG A 249 -7.70 11.72 -13.97
N SER A 250 -6.42 11.87 -13.62
CA SER A 250 -5.81 13.18 -13.37
C SER A 250 -5.76 14.08 -14.61
N VAL A 251 -5.81 13.50 -15.82
CA VAL A 251 -5.73 14.24 -17.10
C VAL A 251 -7.01 14.14 -17.94
N ALA A 252 -8.10 13.62 -17.38
CA ALA A 252 -9.33 13.32 -18.11
C ALA A 252 -9.89 14.53 -18.88
N ALA A 253 -9.85 15.72 -18.28
CA ALA A 253 -10.33 16.97 -18.89
C ALA A 253 -9.48 17.43 -20.10
N GLU A 254 -8.24 16.96 -20.23
CA GLU A 254 -7.31 17.33 -21.30
C GLU A 254 -7.29 16.32 -22.46
N ARG A 255 -7.93 15.15 -22.26
CA ARG A 255 -7.99 14.06 -23.23
C ARG A 255 -8.87 14.46 -24.42
N ARG A 256 -8.42 14.10 -25.63
CA ARG A 256 -9.17 14.32 -26.87
C ARG A 256 -9.18 13.05 -27.70
N GLU A 257 -10.29 12.78 -28.37
CA GLU A 257 -10.32 11.81 -29.44
C GLU A 257 -9.70 12.41 -30.69
N LEU A 258 -8.72 11.71 -31.24
CA LEU A 258 -7.98 12.12 -32.43
C LEU A 258 -8.28 11.10 -33.53
N ILE A 259 -8.63 11.61 -34.72
CA ILE A 259 -8.98 10.78 -35.87
C ILE A 259 -7.76 10.65 -36.76
N ALA A 260 -7.38 9.41 -37.10
CA ALA A 260 -6.31 9.15 -38.05
C ALA A 260 -6.75 9.54 -39.48
N ASP A 261 -5.89 10.24 -40.23
CA ASP A 261 -6.14 10.54 -41.64
C ASP A 261 -6.08 9.22 -42.44
N PRO A 262 -7.17 8.83 -43.14
CA PRO A 262 -7.33 7.52 -43.79
C PRO A 262 -6.64 7.40 -45.16
N THR A 263 -5.99 8.45 -45.67
CA THR A 263 -5.45 8.48 -47.04
C THR A 263 -4.47 7.33 -47.29
N PRO A 264 -4.78 6.37 -48.18
CA PRO A 264 -3.95 5.18 -48.40
C PRO A 264 -2.59 5.51 -49.02
N GLY A 265 -1.55 4.76 -48.62
CA GLY A 265 -0.22 4.84 -49.25
C GLY A 265 0.57 6.12 -48.98
N ARG A 266 0.04 7.06 -48.19
CA ARG A 266 0.78 8.28 -47.82
C ARG A 266 1.98 7.98 -46.93
N ARG A 267 2.89 8.95 -46.88
CA ARG A 267 3.98 9.00 -45.91
C ARG A 267 3.40 9.25 -44.51
N LEU A 268 3.71 8.37 -43.55
CA LEU A 268 3.20 8.47 -42.17
C LEU A 268 4.16 9.29 -41.31
N ARG A 269 3.62 10.16 -40.46
CA ARG A 269 4.39 10.94 -39.48
C ARG A 269 4.52 10.16 -38.19
N VAL A 270 5.74 9.76 -37.86
CA VAL A 270 6.04 8.96 -36.67
C VAL A 270 6.84 9.80 -35.69
N GLY A 271 6.28 9.99 -34.49
CA GLY A 271 6.95 10.65 -33.37
C GLY A 271 7.65 9.62 -32.49
N LEU A 272 8.91 9.87 -32.14
CA LEU A 272 9.69 9.10 -31.17
C LEU A 272 9.84 9.94 -29.91
N LEU A 273 9.26 9.48 -28.79
CA LEU A 273 9.28 10.18 -27.51
C LEU A 273 10.22 9.47 -26.54
N SER A 274 11.29 10.15 -26.10
CA SER A 274 12.22 9.56 -25.14
C SER A 274 13.15 10.58 -24.47
N PRO A 275 13.49 10.40 -23.17
CA PRO A 275 14.60 11.11 -22.54
C PRO A 275 15.97 10.53 -22.92
N ASP A 276 16.00 9.40 -23.63
CA ASP A 276 17.21 8.58 -23.81
C ASP A 276 17.72 8.51 -25.26
N LEU A 277 17.34 9.47 -26.09
CA LEU A 277 17.92 9.70 -27.43
C LEU A 277 19.34 10.28 -27.33
N ARG A 278 20.24 9.53 -26.70
CA ARG A 278 21.61 9.90 -26.32
C ARG A 278 22.44 8.63 -26.13
N ARG A 279 23.66 8.74 -25.62
CA ARG A 279 24.49 7.59 -25.21
C ARG A 279 23.88 6.90 -23.99
N HIS A 280 22.88 6.08 -24.25
CA HIS A 280 22.07 5.31 -23.33
C HIS A 280 21.65 4.01 -24.07
N PRO A 281 21.39 2.88 -23.37
CA PRO A 281 20.87 1.66 -24.00
C PRO A 281 19.83 1.89 -25.10
N VAL A 282 18.75 2.63 -24.81
CA VAL A 282 17.70 2.96 -25.80
C VAL A 282 18.29 3.62 -27.05
N GLY A 283 19.07 4.70 -26.91
CA GLY A 283 19.69 5.37 -28.04
C GLY A 283 20.62 4.48 -28.86
N LEU A 284 21.35 3.56 -28.20
CA LEU A 284 22.26 2.61 -28.86
C LEU A 284 21.50 1.56 -29.70
N PHE A 285 20.37 1.06 -29.22
CA PHE A 285 19.51 0.13 -29.96
C PHE A 285 18.75 0.83 -31.10
N VAL A 286 18.25 2.04 -30.87
CA VAL A 286 17.38 2.74 -31.82
C VAL A 286 18.18 3.39 -32.95
N ALA A 287 19.35 3.96 -32.69
CA ALA A 287 20.16 4.65 -33.71
C ALA A 287 20.41 3.84 -34.99
N PRO A 288 20.92 2.59 -34.95
CA PRO A 288 21.18 1.84 -36.17
C PRO A 288 19.89 1.47 -36.94
N VAL A 289 18.75 1.34 -36.25
CA VAL A 289 17.45 1.06 -36.87
C VAL A 289 16.94 2.29 -37.62
N LEU A 290 17.04 3.49 -37.02
CA LEU A 290 16.61 4.73 -37.69
C LEU A 290 17.51 5.11 -38.87
N GLU A 291 18.80 4.78 -38.80
CA GLU A 291 19.74 4.94 -39.92
C GLU A 291 19.35 4.07 -41.13
N ALA A 292 18.76 2.89 -40.88
CA ALA A 292 18.36 1.94 -41.91
C ALA A 292 16.92 2.11 -42.44
N ARG A 293 16.17 3.10 -41.92
CA ARG A 293 14.76 3.31 -42.25
C ARG A 293 14.52 3.73 -43.71
N SER A 294 13.29 3.52 -44.19
CA SER A 294 12.78 4.10 -45.42
C SER A 294 12.44 5.59 -45.24
N ARG A 295 13.17 6.47 -45.93
CA ARG A 295 12.86 7.91 -45.99
C ARG A 295 11.62 8.23 -46.85
N GLU A 296 11.21 7.32 -47.72
CA GLU A 296 10.04 7.51 -48.60
C GLU A 296 8.71 7.21 -47.87
N ALA A 297 8.71 6.18 -47.02
CA ALA A 297 7.50 5.68 -46.37
C ALA A 297 7.12 6.43 -45.08
N PHE A 298 8.09 7.00 -44.37
CA PHE A 298 7.88 7.63 -43.06
C PHE A 298 8.61 8.97 -42.92
N GLU A 299 7.98 9.92 -42.24
CA GLU A 299 8.54 11.20 -41.81
C GLU A 299 8.74 11.13 -40.29
N LEU A 300 10.00 11.20 -39.82
CA LEU A 300 10.32 10.98 -38.41
C LEU A 300 10.52 12.27 -37.63
N PHE A 301 9.89 12.34 -36.46
CA PHE A 301 10.02 13.41 -35.48
C PHE A 301 10.61 12.81 -34.20
N ALA A 302 11.72 13.36 -33.70
CA ALA A 302 12.28 12.98 -32.41
C ALA A 302 11.98 14.05 -31.35
N TYR A 303 11.24 13.68 -30.31
CA TYR A 303 10.97 14.52 -29.14
C TYR A 303 11.91 14.09 -28.01
N SER A 304 13.04 14.78 -27.90
CA SER A 304 14.07 14.47 -26.90
C SER A 304 13.84 15.28 -25.62
N SER A 305 13.62 14.61 -24.50
CA SER A 305 13.44 15.27 -23.19
C SER A 305 14.75 15.58 -22.46
N LYS A 306 15.90 15.36 -23.08
CA LYS A 306 17.21 15.63 -22.48
C LYS A 306 18.27 15.96 -23.53
N ALA A 307 18.84 17.17 -23.43
CA ALA A 307 19.98 17.57 -24.25
C ALA A 307 21.26 16.77 -23.88
N SER A 308 22.03 16.38 -24.90
CA SER A 308 23.36 15.77 -24.76
C SER A 308 24.28 16.18 -25.92
N ALA A 309 25.57 16.28 -25.65
CA ALA A 309 26.60 16.55 -26.67
C ALA A 309 27.32 15.28 -27.15
N ASP A 310 26.73 14.10 -26.95
CA ASP A 310 27.34 12.83 -27.35
C ASP A 310 27.10 12.44 -28.83
N ASP A 311 27.94 11.54 -29.31
CA ASP A 311 27.95 11.03 -30.68
C ASP A 311 26.69 10.25 -31.07
N VAL A 312 26.04 9.59 -30.11
CA VAL A 312 24.80 8.83 -30.37
C VAL A 312 23.66 9.80 -30.64
N GLN A 313 23.54 10.88 -29.87
CA GLN A 313 22.55 11.93 -30.13
C GLN A 313 22.80 12.61 -31.48
N ALA A 314 24.06 12.86 -31.84
CA ALA A 314 24.41 13.41 -33.16
C ALA A 314 23.97 12.50 -34.32
N ARG A 315 24.19 11.18 -34.19
CA ARG A 315 23.73 10.18 -35.17
C ARG A 315 22.21 10.14 -35.27
N LEU A 316 21.51 10.11 -34.13
CA LEU A 316 20.05 10.13 -34.07
C LEU A 316 19.47 11.39 -34.74
N ARG A 317 20.05 12.57 -34.47
CA ARG A 317 19.68 13.83 -35.13
C ARG A 317 19.79 13.75 -36.65
N ALA A 318 20.88 13.19 -37.18
CA ALA A 318 21.07 13.00 -38.63
C ALA A 318 20.10 11.95 -39.21
N ALA A 319 19.68 11.00 -38.37
CA ALA A 319 18.78 9.91 -38.71
C ALA A 319 17.29 10.24 -38.50
N VAL A 320 16.87 11.48 -38.23
CA VAL A 320 15.45 11.87 -38.23
C VAL A 320 15.20 13.03 -39.19
N ASP A 321 13.94 13.31 -39.51
CA ASP A 321 13.57 14.44 -40.37
C ASP A 321 13.44 15.73 -39.53
N HIS A 322 12.94 15.60 -38.29
CA HIS A 322 12.76 16.71 -37.35
C HIS A 322 13.27 16.36 -35.96
N TRP A 323 14.03 17.26 -35.34
CA TRP A 323 14.49 17.13 -33.96
C TRP A 323 13.88 18.23 -33.09
N ILE A 324 13.17 17.84 -32.05
CA ILE A 324 12.48 18.73 -31.12
C ILE A 324 13.09 18.55 -29.74
N ASP A 325 13.62 19.64 -29.20
CA ASP A 325 14.04 19.67 -27.80
C ASP A 325 12.80 19.89 -26.92
N ALA A 326 12.48 18.89 -26.11
CA ALA A 326 11.36 18.87 -25.20
C ALA A 326 11.80 18.92 -23.73
N SER A 327 13.08 19.23 -23.47
CA SER A 327 13.64 19.24 -22.10
C SER A 327 12.94 20.26 -21.21
N ASP A 328 12.60 21.43 -21.76
CA ASP A 328 11.95 22.54 -21.04
C ASP A 328 10.42 22.53 -21.16
N LEU A 329 9.84 21.58 -21.91
CA LEU A 329 8.41 21.49 -22.09
C LEU A 329 7.74 20.67 -20.97
N THR A 330 6.65 21.22 -20.44
CA THR A 330 5.72 20.45 -19.61
C THR A 330 5.00 19.39 -20.45
N ASP A 331 4.50 18.33 -19.83
CA ASP A 331 3.76 17.28 -20.54
C ASP A 331 2.58 17.85 -21.34
N LYS A 332 1.87 18.83 -20.78
CA LYS A 332 0.78 19.53 -21.46
C LYS A 332 1.25 20.29 -22.70
N ALA A 333 2.34 21.06 -22.58
CA ALA A 333 2.91 21.81 -23.70
C ALA A 333 3.44 20.87 -24.79
N LEU A 334 4.10 19.78 -24.39
CA LEU A 334 4.59 18.76 -25.31
C LEU A 334 3.44 18.03 -26.02
N THR A 335 2.35 17.70 -25.33
CA THR A 335 1.13 17.17 -25.95
C THR A 335 0.57 18.12 -27.00
N ALA A 336 0.50 19.43 -26.70
CA ALA A 336 0.02 20.42 -27.66
C ALA A 336 0.94 20.48 -28.89
N ARG A 337 2.26 20.49 -28.67
CA ARG A 337 3.25 20.49 -29.75
C ARG A 337 3.13 19.26 -30.67
N ILE A 338 3.02 18.06 -30.09
CA ILE A 338 2.86 16.81 -30.86
C ILE A 338 1.58 16.84 -31.73
N ARG A 339 0.49 17.41 -31.20
CA ARG A 339 -0.76 17.58 -31.95
C ARG A 339 -0.62 18.59 -33.08
N GLU A 340 0.09 19.70 -32.87
CA GLU A 340 0.40 20.70 -33.90
C GLU A 340 1.26 20.13 -35.04
N ASP A 341 2.24 19.28 -34.69
CA ASP A 341 3.07 18.57 -35.66
C ASP A 341 2.27 17.50 -36.46
N ARG A 342 1.03 17.20 -36.04
CA ARG A 342 0.10 16.22 -36.64
C ARG A 342 0.73 14.83 -36.77
N ILE A 343 1.28 14.34 -35.67
CA ILE A 343 1.85 13.00 -35.59
C ILE A 343 0.74 11.95 -35.75
N ASP A 344 0.97 10.97 -36.61
CA ASP A 344 0.04 9.87 -36.87
C ASP A 344 0.23 8.72 -35.88
N LEU A 345 1.50 8.36 -35.63
CA LEU A 345 1.91 7.34 -34.67
C LEU A 345 2.93 7.93 -33.70
N LEU A 346 2.63 7.89 -32.41
CA LEU A 346 3.58 8.26 -31.36
C LEU A 346 4.14 7.00 -30.71
N VAL A 347 5.44 6.80 -30.79
CA VAL A 347 6.17 5.68 -30.19
C VAL A 347 6.91 6.17 -28.96
N ASP A 348 6.48 5.71 -27.80
CA ASP A 348 7.18 5.89 -26.54
C ASP A 348 8.33 4.88 -26.42
N LEU A 349 9.52 5.39 -26.10
CA LEU A 349 10.73 4.58 -25.92
C LEU A 349 11.25 4.62 -24.47
N ALA A 350 10.39 4.96 -23.51
CA ALA A 350 10.79 5.16 -22.12
C ALA A 350 9.97 4.33 -21.14
N GLY A 351 8.64 4.30 -21.26
CA GLY A 351 7.70 3.72 -20.29
C GLY A 351 7.92 4.25 -18.88
N HIS A 352 7.87 3.37 -17.88
CA HIS A 352 8.04 3.72 -16.47
C HIS A 352 9.50 3.89 -16.02
N THR A 353 10.36 4.44 -16.87
CA THR A 353 11.75 4.77 -16.52
C THR A 353 11.89 6.25 -16.11
N THR A 354 13.09 6.65 -15.68
CA THR A 354 13.34 8.03 -15.21
C THR A 354 13.04 9.07 -16.30
N ASN A 355 12.19 10.05 -15.97
CA ASN A 355 11.70 11.08 -16.90
C ASN A 355 10.89 10.52 -18.08
N GLY A 356 10.22 9.37 -17.88
CA GLY A 356 9.25 8.84 -18.81
C GLY A 356 8.04 9.77 -18.92
N ARG A 357 7.65 10.17 -20.13
CA ARG A 357 6.63 11.20 -20.37
C ARG A 357 5.22 10.60 -20.38
N MET A 358 4.87 9.81 -19.36
CA MET A 358 3.60 9.06 -19.33
C MET A 358 2.36 9.96 -19.35
N GLY A 359 2.46 11.17 -18.80
CA GLY A 359 1.39 12.16 -18.88
C GLY A 359 1.08 12.63 -20.30
N VAL A 360 2.04 12.57 -21.23
CA VAL A 360 1.81 12.85 -22.66
C VAL A 360 0.96 11.76 -23.29
N LEU A 361 1.26 10.48 -23.00
CA LEU A 361 0.50 9.35 -23.53
C LEU A 361 -0.91 9.31 -22.94
N ALA A 362 -1.06 9.55 -21.63
CA ALA A 362 -2.35 9.58 -20.93
C ALA A 362 -3.31 10.67 -21.47
N ARG A 363 -2.77 11.80 -21.94
CA ARG A 363 -3.54 12.86 -22.61
C ARG A 363 -3.95 12.50 -24.04
N ARG A 364 -3.39 11.43 -24.59
CA ARG A 364 -3.52 11.02 -25.98
C ARG A 364 -3.05 12.10 -26.94
N ALA A 365 -1.75 12.12 -27.19
CA ALA A 365 -1.09 13.12 -28.04
C ALA A 365 -1.18 12.79 -29.55
N ALA A 366 -1.34 11.51 -29.92
CA ALA A 366 -1.52 11.08 -31.31
C ALA A 366 -2.71 10.10 -31.48
N PRO A 367 -3.24 9.93 -32.70
CA PRO A 367 -4.32 8.98 -32.99
C PRO A 367 -3.96 7.53 -32.64
N VAL A 368 -2.72 7.13 -32.96
CA VAL A 368 -2.16 5.82 -32.61
C VAL A 368 -0.96 6.03 -31.68
N GLN A 369 -0.96 5.37 -30.53
CA GLN A 369 0.15 5.41 -29.58
C GLN A 369 0.69 4.01 -29.33
N LEU A 370 2.02 3.89 -29.33
CA LEU A 370 2.72 2.63 -29.15
C LEU A 370 3.79 2.78 -28.07
N SER A 371 4.05 1.71 -27.33
CA SER A 371 5.26 1.58 -26.51
C SER A 371 6.24 0.60 -27.17
N TRP A 372 7.53 0.93 -27.13
CA TRP A 372 8.58 0.05 -27.63
C TRP A 372 9.90 0.26 -26.90
N LEU A 373 10.53 -0.88 -26.57
CA LEU A 373 11.91 -1.06 -26.11
C LEU A 373 12.26 -0.57 -24.70
N GLY A 374 12.02 0.70 -24.36
CA GLY A 374 12.62 1.31 -23.16
C GLY A 374 12.21 0.69 -21.83
N TYR A 375 11.00 0.15 -21.76
CA TYR A 375 10.42 -0.46 -20.57
C TYR A 375 9.96 -1.89 -20.85
N PRO A 376 10.30 -2.87 -19.99
CA PRO A 376 10.12 -4.29 -20.28
C PRO A 376 8.73 -4.82 -19.87
N ASP A 377 7.67 -3.99 -19.88
CA ASP A 377 6.31 -4.41 -19.50
C ASP A 377 5.24 -3.43 -20.08
N THR A 378 3.98 -3.64 -19.72
CA THR A 378 2.84 -2.75 -20.00
C THR A 378 3.05 -1.33 -19.48
N THR A 379 2.48 -0.33 -20.16
CA THR A 379 2.39 1.06 -19.66
C THR A 379 1.26 1.24 -18.63
N GLY A 380 0.36 0.27 -18.52
CA GLY A 380 -0.84 0.36 -17.68
C GLY A 380 -1.91 1.34 -18.18
N LEU A 381 -1.62 2.10 -19.24
CA LEU A 381 -2.52 3.09 -19.81
C LEU A 381 -3.47 2.44 -20.83
N GLY A 382 -4.75 2.77 -20.75
CA GLY A 382 -5.75 2.43 -21.77
C GLY A 382 -5.70 3.36 -22.99
N THR A 383 -4.93 4.44 -22.93
CA THR A 383 -4.67 5.33 -24.07
C THR A 383 -3.51 4.88 -24.97
N VAL A 384 -2.72 3.89 -24.57
CA VAL A 384 -1.65 3.33 -25.42
C VAL A 384 -2.24 2.12 -26.16
N ASP A 385 -2.26 2.17 -27.49
CA ASP A 385 -2.98 1.20 -28.30
C ASP A 385 -2.18 -0.10 -28.46
N TYR A 386 -0.87 0.00 -28.67
CA TYR A 386 -0.02 -1.13 -29.01
C TYR A 386 1.29 -1.16 -28.22
N ARG A 387 1.83 -2.37 -27.99
CA ARG A 387 3.20 -2.57 -27.53
C ARG A 387 3.95 -3.45 -28.52
N ILE A 388 5.12 -3.01 -28.95
CA ILE A 388 5.97 -3.78 -29.87
C ILE A 388 6.83 -4.76 -29.07
N THR A 389 6.72 -6.04 -29.40
CA THR A 389 7.43 -7.15 -28.73
C THR A 389 7.68 -8.31 -29.72
N ASP A 390 7.96 -9.52 -29.24
CA ASP A 390 8.00 -10.75 -30.01
C ASP A 390 7.34 -11.93 -29.27
N ALA A 391 7.18 -13.05 -29.97
CA ALA A 391 6.46 -14.23 -29.46
C ALA A 391 7.25 -15.05 -28.41
N VAL A 392 8.53 -14.74 -28.17
CA VAL A 392 9.36 -15.41 -27.17
C VAL A 392 9.40 -14.59 -25.89
N ALA A 393 9.58 -13.27 -26.00
CA ALA A 393 9.58 -12.35 -24.87
C ALA A 393 8.18 -12.23 -24.26
N ASP A 394 7.14 -12.17 -25.11
CA ASP A 394 5.73 -12.17 -24.70
C ASP A 394 4.92 -13.23 -25.46
N PRO A 395 4.87 -14.49 -24.99
CA PRO A 395 4.14 -15.56 -25.65
C PRO A 395 2.65 -15.24 -25.87
N PRO A 396 2.09 -15.59 -27.05
CA PRO A 396 0.65 -15.49 -27.31
C PRO A 396 -0.19 -16.28 -26.30
N GLY A 397 -1.33 -15.72 -25.88
CA GLY A 397 -2.24 -16.29 -24.89
C GLY A 397 -1.81 -16.02 -23.45
N GLU A 398 -0.53 -16.17 -23.13
CA GLU A 398 0.00 -15.97 -21.77
C GLU A 398 0.15 -14.48 -21.41
N SER A 399 0.88 -13.73 -22.23
CA SER A 399 1.20 -12.33 -21.93
C SER A 399 0.08 -11.36 -22.28
N ASP A 400 -0.86 -11.78 -23.15
CA ASP A 400 -1.96 -10.94 -23.60
C ASP A 400 -2.92 -10.57 -22.45
N ALA A 401 -3.07 -11.41 -21.42
CA ALA A 401 -3.92 -11.07 -20.27
C ALA A 401 -3.33 -9.98 -19.36
N ARG A 402 -2.03 -9.73 -19.45
CA ARG A 402 -1.25 -8.88 -18.52
C ARG A 402 -0.72 -7.59 -19.16
N HIS A 403 -1.36 -7.14 -20.23
CA HIS A 403 -1.01 -5.89 -20.91
C HIS A 403 -2.28 -5.07 -21.11
N THR A 404 -2.19 -3.74 -20.99
CA THR A 404 -3.30 -2.87 -21.42
C THR A 404 -3.30 -2.68 -22.93
N GLU A 405 -2.11 -2.76 -23.54
CA GLU A 405 -1.93 -2.67 -24.98
C GLU A 405 -2.25 -3.98 -25.70
N GLU A 406 -2.49 -3.87 -27.01
CA GLU A 406 -2.41 -5.01 -27.92
C GLU A 406 -0.94 -5.27 -28.31
N LEU A 407 -0.50 -6.52 -28.22
CA LEU A 407 0.89 -6.90 -28.46
C LEU A 407 1.17 -7.13 -29.95
N LEU A 408 1.94 -6.22 -30.56
CA LEU A 408 2.47 -6.35 -31.92
C LEU A 408 3.77 -7.15 -31.88
N ARG A 409 3.67 -8.44 -32.19
CA ARG A 409 4.80 -9.38 -32.15
C ARG A 409 5.54 -9.40 -33.48
N LEU A 410 6.79 -8.93 -33.47
CA LEU A 410 7.67 -8.98 -34.63
C LEU A 410 8.22 -10.41 -34.82
N PRO A 411 8.25 -10.93 -36.06
CA PRO A 411 8.68 -12.29 -36.33
C PRO A 411 10.17 -12.50 -36.09
N GLY A 412 10.98 -11.44 -36.23
CA GLY A 412 12.43 -11.49 -36.01
C GLY A 412 12.87 -11.21 -34.57
N GLY A 413 11.98 -10.83 -33.66
CA GLY A 413 12.39 -10.31 -32.35
C GLY A 413 12.26 -8.80 -32.26
N PHE A 414 12.18 -8.27 -31.04
CA PHE A 414 11.82 -6.86 -30.81
C PHE A 414 13.00 -5.87 -30.79
N MET A 415 14.25 -6.33 -30.92
CA MET A 415 15.45 -5.49 -30.77
C MET A 415 16.56 -5.85 -31.76
N ALA A 416 17.41 -4.86 -32.08
CA ALA A 416 18.57 -5.04 -32.93
C ALA A 416 19.76 -4.22 -32.42
N TRP A 417 20.95 -4.78 -32.50
CA TRP A 417 22.16 -4.23 -31.93
C TRP A 417 23.34 -4.33 -32.91
N ARG A 418 24.02 -3.19 -33.10
CA ARG A 418 25.21 -3.10 -33.93
C ARG A 418 26.45 -3.26 -33.05
N ALA A 419 27.20 -4.34 -33.25
CA ALA A 419 28.47 -4.54 -32.58
C ALA A 419 29.45 -3.40 -32.91
N THR A 420 30.13 -2.88 -31.89
CA THR A 420 31.03 -1.71 -31.96
C THR A 420 32.51 -2.08 -31.93
N SER A 421 32.83 -3.36 -31.71
CA SER A 421 34.17 -3.90 -31.50
C SER A 421 34.31 -5.27 -32.15
N ALA A 422 35.56 -5.70 -32.36
CA ALA A 422 35.85 -7.02 -32.91
C ALA A 422 35.46 -8.12 -31.89
N PRO A 423 35.05 -9.31 -32.37
CA PRO A 423 34.80 -10.46 -31.50
C PRO A 423 36.04 -10.85 -30.70
N ALA A 424 35.83 -11.52 -29.57
CA ALA A 424 36.90 -12.10 -28.78
C ALA A 424 37.56 -13.28 -29.53
N ASP A 425 38.72 -13.71 -29.03
CA ASP A 425 39.42 -14.89 -29.56
C ASP A 425 38.50 -16.14 -29.49
N PRO A 426 38.37 -16.92 -30.58
CA PRO A 426 37.69 -18.20 -30.57
C PRO A 426 38.25 -19.20 -29.55
N GLU A 427 39.55 -19.12 -29.23
CA GLU A 427 40.15 -19.95 -28.17
C GLU A 427 39.60 -19.52 -26.79
N PRO A 428 39.02 -20.46 -26.00
CA PRO A 428 38.52 -20.14 -24.66
C PRO A 428 39.65 -19.71 -23.72
N PRO A 429 39.49 -18.60 -22.98
CA PRO A 429 40.51 -18.11 -22.04
C PRO A 429 41.00 -19.14 -21.02
N CYS A 430 40.14 -20.07 -20.61
CA CYS A 430 40.50 -21.13 -19.66
C CYS A 430 41.66 -22.03 -20.13
N VAL A 431 41.89 -22.14 -21.45
CA VAL A 431 42.99 -22.93 -22.02
C VAL A 431 44.35 -22.32 -21.64
N SER A 432 44.47 -21.00 -21.71
CA SER A 432 45.71 -20.30 -21.36
C SER A 432 45.80 -19.92 -19.88
N ALA A 433 44.66 -19.57 -19.26
CA ALA A 433 44.60 -19.16 -17.85
C ALA A 433 44.66 -20.33 -16.85
N GLY A 434 44.36 -21.56 -17.29
CA GLY A 434 44.36 -22.76 -16.45
C GLY A 434 43.16 -22.86 -15.49
N HIS A 435 42.16 -21.98 -15.62
CA HIS A 435 40.91 -22.03 -14.86
C HIS A 435 39.76 -21.42 -15.67
N VAL A 436 38.53 -21.85 -15.39
CA VAL A 436 37.33 -21.25 -15.98
C VAL A 436 37.01 -19.91 -15.32
N THR A 437 36.60 -18.92 -16.10
CA THR A 437 36.11 -17.62 -15.62
C THR A 437 34.67 -17.42 -16.03
N PHE A 438 33.78 -17.40 -15.04
CA PHE A 438 32.40 -16.97 -15.18
C PHE A 438 32.30 -15.44 -15.07
N ALA A 439 31.26 -14.84 -15.63
CA ALA A 439 30.99 -13.42 -15.39
C ALA A 439 29.52 -13.05 -15.46
N SER A 440 29.15 -12.00 -14.73
CA SER A 440 27.91 -11.27 -14.94
C SER A 440 28.17 -9.77 -14.88
N PHE A 441 27.82 -9.07 -15.95
CA PHE A 441 28.01 -7.62 -16.06
C PHE A 441 26.69 -6.85 -15.94
N ASN A 442 25.66 -7.52 -15.40
CA ASN A 442 24.35 -6.95 -15.13
C ASN A 442 24.40 -5.91 -13.99
N ASN A 443 23.42 -5.02 -13.97
CA ASN A 443 23.26 -4.03 -12.91
C ASN A 443 23.11 -4.72 -11.55
N ALA A 444 23.69 -4.14 -10.50
CA ALA A 444 23.54 -4.62 -9.12
C ALA A 444 22.07 -4.76 -8.69
N SER A 445 21.16 -3.96 -9.26
CA SER A 445 19.71 -4.08 -9.04
C SER A 445 19.11 -5.42 -9.51
N LYS A 446 19.77 -6.12 -10.43
CA LYS A 446 19.35 -7.43 -10.95
C LYS A 446 19.96 -8.61 -10.18
N LEU A 447 20.71 -8.34 -9.11
CA LEU A 447 21.33 -9.36 -8.28
C LEU A 447 20.48 -9.62 -7.05
N SER A 448 20.42 -10.88 -6.61
CA SER A 448 19.73 -11.29 -5.40
C SER A 448 20.49 -12.41 -4.68
N PRO A 449 20.18 -12.67 -3.39
CA PRO A 449 20.71 -13.83 -2.68
C PRO A 449 20.41 -15.16 -3.37
N GLU A 450 19.22 -15.32 -3.95
CA GLU A 450 18.79 -16.54 -4.64
C GLU A 450 19.63 -16.80 -5.90
N LEU A 451 19.88 -15.74 -6.69
CA LEU A 451 20.76 -15.81 -7.86
C LEU A 451 22.20 -16.15 -7.45
N ALA A 452 22.70 -15.52 -6.39
CA ALA A 452 24.03 -15.79 -5.86
C ALA A 452 24.19 -17.24 -5.37
N ARG A 453 23.14 -17.85 -4.80
CA ARG A 453 23.13 -19.27 -4.44
C ARG A 453 23.33 -20.18 -5.65
N CYS A 454 22.60 -19.96 -6.75
CA CYS A 454 22.78 -20.72 -7.99
C CYS A 454 24.20 -20.56 -8.56
N TRP A 455 24.74 -19.35 -8.54
CA TRP A 455 26.11 -19.10 -8.99
C TRP A 455 27.16 -19.75 -8.07
N ALA A 456 26.95 -19.74 -6.75
CA ALA A 456 27.80 -20.45 -5.81
C ALA A 456 27.77 -21.98 -6.03
N GLU A 457 26.61 -22.55 -6.36
CA GLU A 457 26.48 -23.95 -6.75
C GLU A 457 27.32 -24.28 -8.00
N ILE A 458 27.25 -23.44 -9.04
CA ILE A 458 28.08 -23.58 -10.26
C ILE A 458 29.57 -23.51 -9.91
N LEU A 459 29.98 -22.52 -9.12
CA LEU A 459 31.38 -22.35 -8.72
C LEU A 459 31.89 -23.52 -7.87
N ARG A 460 31.06 -24.11 -7.00
CA ARG A 460 31.43 -25.34 -6.27
C ARG A 460 31.57 -26.54 -7.21
N ALA A 461 30.69 -26.67 -8.19
CA ALA A 461 30.74 -27.74 -9.16
C ALA A 461 31.93 -27.64 -10.13
N VAL A 462 32.53 -26.45 -10.31
CA VAL A 462 33.74 -26.26 -11.13
C VAL A 462 34.89 -25.75 -10.26
N PRO A 463 35.67 -26.66 -9.62
CA PRO A 463 36.76 -26.28 -8.73
C PRO A 463 37.79 -25.37 -9.41
N GLY A 464 38.30 -24.37 -8.68
CA GLY A 464 39.29 -23.42 -9.19
C GLY A 464 38.74 -22.34 -10.14
N SER A 465 37.47 -22.42 -10.57
CA SER A 465 36.87 -21.38 -11.39
C SER A 465 36.71 -20.05 -10.64
N ARG A 466 36.65 -18.95 -11.37
CA ARG A 466 36.48 -17.59 -10.83
C ARG A 466 35.23 -16.93 -11.39
N MET A 467 34.76 -15.88 -10.73
CA MET A 467 33.63 -15.08 -11.20
C MET A 467 33.95 -13.59 -11.19
N ILE A 468 33.65 -12.91 -12.30
CA ILE A 468 33.75 -11.45 -12.42
C ILE A 468 32.34 -10.83 -12.34
N LEU A 469 32.15 -9.90 -11.40
CA LEU A 469 30.94 -9.10 -11.25
C LEU A 469 31.27 -7.64 -11.55
N LYS A 470 30.59 -7.04 -12.54
CA LYS A 470 30.90 -5.68 -13.00
C LYS A 470 29.70 -4.76 -12.89
N HIS A 471 29.80 -3.73 -12.05
CA HIS A 471 28.86 -2.63 -11.95
C HIS A 471 29.45 -1.50 -11.10
N GLN A 472 29.03 -0.25 -11.33
CA GLN A 472 29.49 0.91 -10.55
C GLN A 472 29.24 0.78 -9.04
N ALA A 473 28.20 0.05 -8.64
CA ALA A 473 27.89 -0.19 -7.22
C ALA A 473 29.02 -0.89 -6.46
N PHE A 474 29.91 -1.61 -7.17
CA PHE A 474 31.04 -2.33 -6.58
C PHE A 474 32.29 -1.48 -6.36
N GLU A 475 32.24 -0.18 -6.64
CA GLU A 475 33.26 0.76 -6.17
C GLU A 475 33.24 0.89 -4.64
N ARG A 476 32.08 0.63 -4.03
CA ARG A 476 31.89 0.62 -2.57
C ARG A 476 32.22 -0.72 -1.96
N GLU A 477 33.07 -0.71 -0.93
CA GLU A 477 33.37 -1.93 -0.17
C GLU A 477 32.14 -2.51 0.53
N ALA A 478 31.23 -1.67 1.03
CA ALA A 478 30.00 -2.14 1.68
C ALA A 478 29.14 -3.02 0.75
N ASN A 479 28.99 -2.64 -0.53
CA ASN A 479 28.28 -3.45 -1.51
C ASN A 479 29.04 -4.71 -1.89
N ARG A 480 30.38 -4.62 -2.04
CA ARG A 480 31.22 -5.80 -2.29
C ARG A 480 31.11 -6.80 -1.15
N ALA A 481 31.17 -6.34 0.10
CA ALA A 481 31.05 -7.17 1.29
C ALA A 481 29.67 -7.83 1.38
N ARG A 482 28.59 -7.09 1.11
CA ARG A 482 27.21 -7.62 1.09
C ARG A 482 27.05 -8.73 0.05
N VAL A 483 27.48 -8.49 -1.19
CA VAL A 483 27.38 -9.51 -2.24
C VAL A 483 28.31 -10.69 -1.97
N ARG A 484 29.53 -10.45 -1.46
CA ARG A 484 30.46 -11.51 -1.04
C ARG A 484 29.86 -12.42 0.02
N ALA A 485 29.16 -11.87 1.01
CA ALA A 485 28.50 -12.64 2.06
C ALA A 485 27.51 -13.67 1.49
N TRP A 486 26.74 -13.32 0.45
CA TRP A 486 25.83 -14.27 -0.21
C TRP A 486 26.56 -15.47 -0.83
N PHE A 487 27.75 -15.26 -1.38
CA PHE A 487 28.58 -16.33 -1.94
C PHE A 487 29.30 -17.15 -0.85
N GLU A 488 29.72 -16.51 0.24
CA GLU A 488 30.31 -17.17 1.40
C GLU A 488 29.33 -18.13 2.08
N GLU A 489 28.06 -17.74 2.21
CA GLU A 489 26.96 -18.63 2.65
C GLU A 489 26.83 -19.87 1.74
N GLY A 490 27.09 -19.70 0.44
CA GLY A 490 27.16 -20.78 -0.55
C GLY A 490 28.48 -21.57 -0.58
N GLY A 491 29.42 -21.30 0.34
CA GLY A 491 30.70 -21.98 0.47
C GLY A 491 31.78 -21.55 -0.53
N ILE A 492 31.69 -20.34 -1.08
CA ILE A 492 32.67 -19.78 -2.02
C ILE A 492 33.60 -18.80 -1.30
N THR A 493 34.90 -19.01 -1.46
CA THR A 493 35.91 -18.15 -0.85
C THR A 493 36.07 -16.81 -1.60
N PRO A 494 36.40 -15.70 -0.91
CA PRO A 494 36.48 -14.37 -1.52
C PRO A 494 37.46 -14.23 -2.69
N ASP A 495 38.55 -15.00 -2.69
CA ASP A 495 39.57 -14.98 -3.74
C ASP A 495 39.07 -15.49 -5.11
N ARG A 496 37.90 -16.15 -5.12
CA ARG A 496 37.23 -16.61 -6.35
C ARG A 496 36.34 -15.53 -6.98
N LEU A 497 36.11 -14.41 -6.30
CA LEU A 497 35.26 -13.32 -6.78
C LEU A 497 36.09 -12.08 -7.11
N GLU A 498 35.88 -11.54 -8.29
CA GLU A 498 36.45 -10.27 -8.73
C GLU A 498 35.33 -9.25 -8.95
N PHE A 499 35.39 -8.16 -8.21
CA PHE A 499 34.43 -7.06 -8.32
C PHE A 499 35.06 -5.91 -9.11
N VAL A 500 34.43 -5.52 -10.21
CA VAL A 500 34.92 -4.48 -11.12
C VAL A 500 33.94 -3.31 -11.13
N GLY A 501 34.45 -2.11 -10.84
CA GLY A 501 33.72 -0.84 -10.90
C GLY A 501 33.56 -0.29 -12.32
N PHE A 502 33.35 1.02 -12.46
CA PHE A 502 33.26 1.66 -13.76
C PHE A 502 34.64 1.74 -14.44
N ALA A 503 34.70 1.47 -15.75
CA ALA A 503 35.92 1.61 -16.54
C ALA A 503 35.94 2.99 -17.21
N ALA A 504 37.03 3.75 -17.03
CA ALA A 504 37.14 5.12 -17.56
C ALA A 504 37.21 5.18 -19.10
N ARG A 505 37.63 4.10 -19.77
CA ARG A 505 37.60 3.96 -21.24
C ARG A 505 36.78 2.76 -21.64
N TRP A 506 36.01 2.92 -22.72
CA TRP A 506 35.16 1.85 -23.25
C TRP A 506 35.99 0.68 -23.81
N GLN A 507 37.20 0.92 -24.32
CA GLN A 507 38.11 -0.16 -24.73
C GLN A 507 38.52 -1.05 -23.54
N ASP A 508 38.74 -0.46 -22.36
CA ASP A 508 39.09 -1.19 -21.14
C ASP A 508 37.90 -2.02 -20.64
N ALA A 509 36.68 -1.53 -20.86
CA ALA A 509 35.46 -2.27 -20.57
C ALA A 509 35.29 -3.51 -21.46
N TYR A 510 35.72 -3.46 -22.72
CA TYR A 510 35.62 -4.60 -23.65
C TYR A 510 36.72 -5.65 -23.46
N ALA A 511 37.89 -5.25 -22.95
CA ALA A 511 38.97 -6.18 -22.61
C ALA A 511 38.54 -7.23 -21.56
N LEU A 512 37.53 -6.93 -20.75
CA LEU A 512 36.98 -7.88 -19.79
C LEU A 512 36.31 -9.08 -20.46
N TYR A 513 35.60 -8.93 -21.58
CA TYR A 513 34.95 -10.05 -22.27
C TYR A 513 35.96 -11.08 -22.79
N ALA A 514 37.17 -10.63 -23.15
CA ALA A 514 38.25 -11.52 -23.55
C ALA A 514 38.75 -12.43 -22.42
N ARG A 515 38.39 -12.17 -21.16
CA ARG A 515 38.74 -13.00 -20.00
C ARG A 515 37.63 -13.99 -19.62
N VAL A 516 36.46 -13.91 -20.25
CA VAL A 516 35.27 -14.66 -19.85
C VAL A 516 35.10 -15.90 -20.72
N ASP A 517 34.94 -17.05 -20.07
CA ASP A 517 34.60 -18.31 -20.74
C ASP A 517 33.09 -18.47 -20.89
N VAL A 518 32.34 -18.23 -19.80
CA VAL A 518 30.88 -18.37 -19.74
C VAL A 518 30.29 -17.18 -19.00
N ALA A 519 29.37 -16.48 -19.64
CA ALA A 519 28.58 -15.47 -18.96
C ALA A 519 27.31 -16.09 -18.36
N LEU A 520 26.98 -15.64 -17.16
CA LEU A 520 25.82 -16.08 -16.39
C LEU A 520 24.81 -14.92 -16.33
N ASP A 521 23.67 -15.11 -16.97
CA ASP A 521 22.62 -14.09 -16.96
C ASP A 521 21.85 -14.07 -15.64
N SER A 522 21.28 -12.92 -15.30
CA SER A 522 20.47 -12.74 -14.08
C SER A 522 19.01 -13.14 -14.28
N PHE A 523 18.34 -13.51 -13.19
CA PHE A 523 16.90 -13.74 -13.13
C PHE A 523 16.36 -13.24 -11.76
N PRO A 524 15.08 -12.82 -11.65
CA PRO A 524 14.03 -12.86 -12.66
C PRO A 524 14.15 -11.79 -13.75
N TYR A 525 15.08 -10.84 -13.63
CA TYR A 525 15.34 -9.83 -14.65
C TYR A 525 16.64 -10.15 -15.42
N ASN A 526 16.50 -10.56 -16.69
CA ASN A 526 17.61 -10.83 -17.60
C ASN A 526 18.42 -9.58 -17.99
N GLY A 527 19.63 -9.80 -18.49
CA GLY A 527 20.40 -8.84 -19.23
C GLY A 527 19.74 -8.47 -20.56
N ALA A 528 20.05 -7.27 -21.05
CA ALA A 528 19.61 -6.79 -22.36
C ALA A 528 20.84 -6.31 -23.14
N THR A 529 21.24 -5.05 -22.95
CA THR A 529 22.47 -4.49 -23.53
C THR A 529 23.70 -5.34 -23.22
N THR A 530 23.86 -5.71 -21.94
CA THR A 530 24.96 -6.55 -21.46
C THR A 530 25.01 -7.90 -22.16
N THR A 531 23.85 -8.54 -22.37
CA THR A 531 23.72 -9.81 -23.10
C THR A 531 24.05 -9.64 -24.58
N CYS A 532 23.57 -8.57 -25.24
CA CYS A 532 23.94 -8.26 -26.62
C CYS A 532 25.45 -8.05 -26.77
N GLU A 533 26.06 -7.27 -25.89
CA GLU A 533 27.52 -7.08 -25.89
C GLU A 533 28.24 -8.41 -25.70
N THR A 534 27.80 -9.23 -24.75
CA THR A 534 28.44 -10.53 -24.46
C THR A 534 28.38 -11.49 -25.66
N LEU A 535 27.19 -11.71 -26.22
CA LEU A 535 26.96 -12.64 -27.33
C LEU A 535 27.63 -12.14 -28.62
N SER A 536 27.59 -10.84 -28.91
CA SER A 536 28.24 -10.26 -30.10
C SER A 536 29.77 -10.34 -30.04
N HIS A 537 30.37 -10.40 -28.84
CA HIS A 537 31.80 -10.68 -28.66
C HIS A 537 32.15 -12.17 -28.73
N GLY A 538 31.16 -13.05 -28.96
CA GLY A 538 31.37 -14.49 -29.03
C GLY A 538 31.44 -15.19 -27.67
N VAL A 539 31.11 -14.51 -26.57
CA VAL A 539 31.07 -15.16 -25.25
C VAL A 539 29.70 -15.84 -25.06
N PRO A 540 29.63 -17.15 -24.78
CA PRO A 540 28.35 -17.83 -24.56
C PRO A 540 27.70 -17.34 -23.26
N VAL A 541 26.37 -17.13 -23.31
CA VAL A 541 25.55 -16.71 -22.17
C VAL A 541 24.59 -17.83 -21.80
N VAL A 542 24.65 -18.30 -20.55
CA VAL A 542 23.64 -19.20 -19.98
C VAL A 542 22.55 -18.36 -19.32
N ALA A 543 21.31 -18.59 -19.73
CA ALA A 543 20.14 -17.85 -19.25
C ALA A 543 19.05 -18.78 -18.70
N LEU A 544 18.25 -18.28 -17.76
CA LEU A 544 17.04 -18.94 -17.27
C LEU A 544 15.82 -18.21 -17.86
N ARG A 545 14.89 -18.96 -18.48
CA ARG A 545 13.62 -18.41 -18.95
C ARG A 545 12.71 -18.11 -17.75
N GLY A 546 12.36 -16.85 -17.57
CA GLY A 546 11.41 -16.39 -16.56
C GLY A 546 9.96 -16.34 -17.03
N GLU A 547 9.09 -15.73 -16.22
CA GLU A 547 7.64 -15.60 -16.45
C GLU A 547 7.22 -14.24 -17.03
N THR A 548 8.08 -13.22 -16.92
CA THR A 548 7.82 -11.86 -17.39
C THR A 548 8.63 -11.56 -18.65
N HIS A 549 8.28 -10.51 -19.38
CA HIS A 549 9.08 -10.05 -20.52
C HIS A 549 10.53 -9.76 -20.11
N ALA A 550 10.75 -9.08 -18.97
CA ALA A 550 12.07 -8.84 -18.40
C ALA A 550 12.88 -10.12 -18.13
N GLY A 551 12.21 -11.23 -17.78
CA GLY A 551 12.81 -12.55 -17.59
C GLY A 551 12.93 -13.39 -18.87
N ARG A 552 12.54 -12.86 -20.03
CA ARG A 552 12.55 -13.58 -21.31
C ARG A 552 13.36 -12.88 -22.40
N VAL A 553 13.97 -11.74 -22.10
CA VAL A 553 14.80 -10.99 -23.06
C VAL A 553 15.95 -11.85 -23.61
N SER A 554 16.68 -12.56 -22.74
CA SER A 554 17.78 -13.43 -23.18
C SER A 554 17.28 -14.67 -23.93
N ALA A 555 16.10 -15.18 -23.57
CA ALA A 555 15.45 -16.26 -24.31
C ALA A 555 15.11 -15.85 -25.76
N SER A 556 14.60 -14.62 -25.95
CA SER A 556 14.37 -14.05 -27.28
C SER A 556 15.67 -13.97 -28.09
N MET A 557 16.77 -13.44 -27.51
CA MET A 557 18.05 -13.34 -28.20
C MET A 557 18.64 -14.71 -28.58
N LEU A 558 18.66 -15.66 -27.65
CA LEU A 558 19.19 -17.01 -27.91
C LEU A 558 18.36 -17.76 -28.97
N THR A 559 17.04 -17.54 -28.98
CA THR A 559 16.16 -18.09 -30.01
C THR A 559 16.46 -17.47 -31.38
N ALA A 560 16.64 -16.15 -31.46
CA ALA A 560 17.01 -15.46 -32.69
C ALA A 560 18.38 -15.93 -33.26
N LEU A 561 19.30 -16.34 -32.40
CA LEU A 561 20.61 -16.92 -32.78
C LEU A 561 20.54 -18.43 -33.13
N GLY A 562 19.40 -19.07 -32.92
CA GLY A 562 19.25 -20.52 -33.05
C GLY A 562 20.09 -21.30 -32.03
N GLU A 563 20.39 -20.72 -30.86
CA GLU A 563 21.24 -21.30 -29.83
C GLU A 563 20.50 -21.45 -28.50
N THR A 564 19.33 -22.07 -28.56
CA THR A 564 18.50 -22.37 -27.36
C THR A 564 19.12 -23.45 -26.47
N SER A 565 20.22 -24.08 -26.88
CA SER A 565 20.97 -25.02 -26.02
C SER A 565 21.60 -24.36 -24.79
N LEU A 566 21.63 -23.02 -24.76
CA LEU A 566 22.12 -22.22 -23.64
C LEU A 566 20.98 -21.66 -22.75
N LEU A 567 19.75 -22.08 -22.99
CA LEU A 567 18.57 -21.67 -22.23
C LEU A 567 18.11 -22.79 -21.29
N ALA A 568 17.96 -22.48 -20.01
CA ALA A 568 17.37 -23.36 -19.00
C ALA A 568 15.92 -22.97 -18.72
N GLU A 569 15.10 -23.95 -18.30
CA GLU A 569 13.71 -23.75 -17.89
C GLU A 569 13.55 -23.80 -16.35
N THR A 570 14.55 -24.32 -15.63
CA THR A 570 14.59 -24.35 -14.16
C THR A 570 15.96 -23.95 -13.61
N GLU A 571 16.01 -23.53 -12.34
CA GLU A 571 17.29 -23.21 -11.67
C GLU A 571 18.26 -24.40 -11.66
N ALA A 572 17.75 -25.63 -11.47
CA ALA A 572 18.57 -26.84 -11.49
C ALA A 572 19.19 -27.08 -12.87
N GLU A 573 18.42 -26.88 -13.94
CA GLU A 573 18.92 -26.94 -15.31
C GLU A 573 19.93 -25.84 -15.59
N TYR A 574 19.70 -24.62 -15.09
CA TYR A 574 20.63 -23.50 -15.24
C TYR A 574 22.01 -23.83 -14.65
N VAL A 575 22.04 -24.37 -13.42
CA VAL A 575 23.28 -24.81 -12.75
C VAL A 575 23.94 -25.96 -13.52
N ALA A 576 23.17 -26.96 -13.94
CA ALA A 576 23.67 -28.12 -14.68
C ALA A 576 24.28 -27.71 -16.03
N LEU A 577 23.59 -26.85 -16.77
CA LEU A 577 24.01 -26.36 -18.08
C LEU A 577 25.31 -25.55 -17.99
N ALA A 578 25.37 -24.58 -17.07
CA ALA A 578 26.59 -23.78 -16.86
C ALA A 578 27.79 -24.65 -16.46
N THR A 579 27.57 -25.62 -15.57
CA THR A 579 28.61 -26.56 -15.12
C THR A 579 29.09 -27.46 -16.26
N ALA A 580 28.16 -28.00 -17.07
CA ALA A 580 28.49 -28.87 -18.20
C ALA A 580 29.28 -28.11 -19.26
N LEU A 581 28.85 -26.88 -19.57
CA LEU A 581 29.53 -26.02 -20.54
C LEU A 581 30.95 -25.66 -20.09
N ALA A 582 31.13 -25.30 -18.82
CA ALA A 582 32.43 -24.96 -18.25
C ALA A 582 33.45 -26.11 -18.25
N ARG A 583 32.97 -27.37 -18.25
CA ARG A 583 33.82 -28.57 -18.27
C ARG A 583 34.18 -29.03 -19.68
N ASP A 584 33.71 -28.35 -20.72
CA ASP A 584 33.93 -28.72 -22.12
C ASP A 584 34.57 -27.57 -22.93
N PRO A 585 35.90 -27.41 -22.86
CA PRO A 585 36.62 -26.40 -23.63
C PRO A 585 36.42 -26.51 -25.15
N ALA A 586 36.16 -27.71 -25.68
CA ALA A 586 35.94 -27.90 -27.11
C ALA A 586 34.57 -27.35 -27.55
N ARG A 587 33.53 -27.58 -26.75
CA ARG A 587 32.22 -26.95 -26.96
C ARG A 587 32.30 -25.43 -26.79
N LEU A 588 33.04 -24.93 -25.80
CA LEU A 588 33.28 -23.49 -25.64
C LEU A 588 33.93 -22.89 -26.88
N ALA A 589 35.01 -23.49 -27.39
CA ALA A 589 35.68 -23.01 -28.60
C ALA A 589 34.74 -22.99 -29.82
N THR A 590 33.91 -24.02 -29.96
CA THR A 590 32.91 -24.12 -31.05
C THR A 590 31.85 -23.02 -30.95
N LEU A 591 31.32 -22.76 -29.76
CA LEU A 591 30.37 -21.67 -29.54
C LEU A 591 31.02 -20.31 -29.81
N ARG A 592 32.21 -20.05 -29.25
CA ARG A 592 32.94 -18.80 -29.44
C ARG A 592 33.25 -18.50 -30.90
N ALA A 593 33.64 -19.51 -31.67
CA ALA A 593 33.89 -19.37 -33.10
C ALA A 593 32.63 -19.11 -33.93
N SER A 594 31.47 -19.65 -33.53
CA SER A 594 30.24 -19.62 -34.32
C SER A 594 29.31 -18.46 -33.98
N LEU A 595 29.30 -18.00 -32.72
CA LEU A 595 28.40 -16.95 -32.23
C LEU A 595 28.50 -15.63 -33.02
N PRO A 596 29.69 -15.09 -33.38
CA PRO A 596 29.77 -13.84 -34.15
C PRO A 596 29.11 -13.93 -35.52
N LYS A 597 29.27 -15.08 -36.21
CA LYS A 597 28.62 -15.31 -37.50
C LYS A 597 27.10 -15.40 -37.32
N ARG A 598 26.64 -16.25 -36.38
CA ARG A 598 25.21 -16.39 -36.06
C ARG A 598 24.59 -15.04 -35.67
N TRP A 599 25.32 -14.22 -34.93
CA TRP A 599 24.91 -12.86 -34.59
C TRP A 599 24.66 -12.03 -35.85
N SER A 600 25.64 -11.93 -36.75
CA SER A 600 25.51 -11.15 -38.00
C SER A 600 24.39 -11.65 -38.93
N GLU A 601 24.08 -12.93 -38.90
CA GLU A 601 23.02 -13.56 -39.72
C GLU A 601 21.63 -13.52 -39.03
N SER A 602 21.60 -13.28 -37.72
CA SER A 602 20.37 -13.17 -36.94
C SER A 602 19.67 -11.83 -37.14
N THR A 603 18.42 -11.79 -36.71
CA THR A 603 17.60 -10.58 -36.63
C THR A 603 18.11 -9.57 -35.62
N VAL A 604 18.57 -10.01 -34.44
CA VAL A 604 19.13 -9.12 -33.42
C VAL A 604 20.45 -8.48 -33.89
N GLY A 605 21.18 -9.11 -34.81
CA GLY A 605 22.35 -8.51 -35.46
C GLY A 605 22.05 -7.72 -36.74
N SER A 606 20.79 -7.61 -37.17
CA SER A 606 20.39 -6.93 -38.42
C SER A 606 19.41 -5.76 -38.18
N PRO A 607 19.93 -4.55 -37.90
CA PRO A 607 19.12 -3.34 -37.76
C PRO A 607 18.24 -3.05 -38.98
N GLU A 608 18.70 -3.39 -40.19
CA GLU A 608 17.96 -3.17 -41.44
C GLU A 608 16.72 -4.06 -41.52
N ARG A 609 16.80 -5.30 -41.01
CA ARG A 609 15.65 -6.19 -40.94
C ARG A 609 14.65 -5.70 -39.92
N LEU A 610 15.11 -5.32 -38.72
CA LEU A 610 14.23 -4.78 -37.70
C LEU A 610 13.55 -3.48 -38.15
N ALA A 611 14.25 -2.60 -38.87
CA ALA A 611 13.66 -1.38 -39.42
C ALA A 611 12.47 -1.69 -40.33
N ARG A 612 12.60 -2.67 -41.24
CA ARG A 612 11.49 -3.09 -42.11
C ARG A 612 10.33 -3.71 -41.32
N GLU A 613 10.62 -4.59 -40.36
CA GLU A 613 9.58 -5.23 -39.55
C GLU A 613 8.83 -4.22 -38.66
N LEU A 614 9.52 -3.21 -38.13
CA LEU A 614 8.90 -2.09 -37.40
C LEU A 614 8.03 -1.22 -38.31
N GLU A 615 8.51 -0.90 -39.51
CA GLU A 615 7.75 -0.13 -40.49
C GLU A 615 6.46 -0.85 -40.92
N ASP A 616 6.52 -2.17 -41.10
CA ASP A 616 5.36 -3.01 -41.36
C ASP A 616 4.40 -3.04 -40.17
N ALA A 617 4.91 -3.10 -38.94
CA ALA A 617 4.12 -3.02 -37.72
C ALA A 617 3.43 -1.66 -37.57
N TYR A 618 4.11 -0.55 -37.86
CA TYR A 618 3.51 0.79 -37.87
C TYR A 618 2.39 0.90 -38.89
N ARG A 619 2.59 0.40 -40.12
CA ARG A 619 1.52 0.38 -41.13
C ARG A 619 0.35 -0.50 -40.70
N THR A 620 0.62 -1.61 -40.01
CA THR A 620 -0.42 -2.50 -39.48
C THR A 620 -1.25 -1.82 -38.40
N ALA A 621 -0.60 -1.20 -37.41
CA ALA A 621 -1.25 -0.46 -36.34
C ALA A 621 -2.14 0.67 -36.88
N TRP A 622 -1.63 1.43 -37.86
CA TRP A 622 -2.38 2.49 -38.51
C TRP A 622 -3.61 1.96 -39.26
N LYS A 623 -3.47 0.89 -40.08
CA LYS A 623 -4.60 0.29 -40.82
C LYS A 623 -5.69 -0.25 -39.88
N ARG A 624 -5.32 -1.00 -38.84
CA ARG A 624 -6.27 -1.52 -37.86
C ARG A 624 -7.07 -0.41 -37.18
N THR A 625 -6.41 0.71 -36.89
CA THR A 625 -7.07 1.89 -36.33
C THR A 625 -8.11 2.49 -37.28
N LEU A 626 -7.82 2.54 -38.59
CA LEU A 626 -8.77 3.02 -39.61
C LEU A 626 -9.97 2.10 -39.80
N GLU A 627 -9.76 0.79 -39.65
CA GLU A 627 -10.81 -0.23 -39.77
C GLU A 627 -11.76 -0.26 -38.56
N GLY A 628 -11.53 0.61 -37.56
CA GLY A 628 -12.34 0.66 -36.34
C GLY A 628 -12.17 -0.59 -35.48
N ALA A 629 -11.02 -1.26 -35.57
CA ALA A 629 -10.72 -2.42 -34.73
C ALA A 629 -10.99 -2.06 -33.26
N PRO A 630 -11.79 -2.85 -32.53
CA PRO A 630 -12.11 -2.54 -31.14
C PRO A 630 -10.81 -2.50 -30.36
N ARG A 631 -10.55 -1.38 -29.67
CA ARG A 631 -9.44 -1.32 -28.72
C ARG A 631 -9.63 -2.45 -27.71
N LYS A 632 -8.52 -3.06 -27.31
CA LYS A 632 -8.53 -4.01 -26.20
C LYS A 632 -9.25 -3.35 -25.03
N VAL A 633 -10.39 -3.92 -24.66
CA VAL A 633 -11.11 -3.48 -23.48
C VAL A 633 -10.23 -3.91 -22.33
N VAL A 634 -9.51 -2.95 -21.75
CA VAL A 634 -8.83 -3.16 -20.47
C VAL A 634 -9.95 -3.59 -19.53
N PRO A 635 -9.89 -4.81 -18.94
CA PRO A 635 -10.90 -5.22 -18.00
C PRO A 635 -11.10 -4.08 -17.01
N ALA A 636 -12.35 -3.76 -16.70
CA ALA A 636 -12.60 -3.24 -15.38
C ALA A 636 -12.14 -4.38 -14.46
N THR A 637 -10.85 -4.39 -14.10
CA THR A 637 -10.50 -4.99 -12.84
C THR A 637 -11.38 -4.21 -11.90
N ASP A 638 -12.30 -4.91 -11.25
CA ASP A 638 -12.98 -4.41 -10.08
C ASP A 638 -11.98 -3.55 -9.31
N GLU A 639 -12.44 -2.49 -8.65
CA GLU A 639 -11.63 -1.77 -7.67
C GLU A 639 -11.04 -2.71 -6.56
N ALA A 640 -11.28 -4.02 -6.67
CA ALA A 640 -11.05 -5.13 -5.78
C ALA A 640 -9.71 -5.90 -5.91
N THR A 641 -8.77 -5.54 -6.77
CA THR A 641 -7.38 -5.98 -6.47
C THR A 641 -6.79 -4.89 -5.62
N LEU A 642 -6.63 -5.13 -4.32
CA LEU A 642 -5.84 -4.33 -3.40
C LEU A 642 -4.39 -4.80 -3.47
N GLY A 643 -3.45 -3.87 -3.35
CA GLY A 643 -2.02 -4.10 -3.31
C GLY A 643 -1.54 -3.63 -1.95
N ALA A 644 -0.28 -3.90 -1.63
CA ALA A 644 0.23 -3.75 -0.27
C ALA A 644 0.17 -2.32 0.34
N HIS A 645 -0.32 -1.31 -0.40
CA HIS A 645 -0.47 0.08 0.06
C HIS A 645 -1.91 0.58 0.13
N ASP A 646 -2.87 -0.20 -0.36
CA ASP A 646 -4.29 0.21 -0.27
C ASP A 646 -4.94 -0.22 1.04
N TYR A 647 -4.20 -0.94 1.87
CA TYR A 647 -4.64 -1.43 3.17
C TYR A 647 -3.50 -1.41 4.18
N ASP A 648 -3.84 -1.13 5.43
CA ASP A 648 -3.00 -1.46 6.57
C ASP A 648 -3.34 -2.86 7.05
N LEU A 649 -2.36 -3.55 7.62
CA LEU A 649 -2.60 -4.80 8.35
C LEU A 649 -2.70 -4.50 9.84
N VAL A 650 -3.83 -4.88 10.43
CA VAL A 650 -4.05 -4.86 11.87
C VAL A 650 -3.94 -6.28 12.39
N GLU A 651 -3.04 -6.51 13.33
CA GLU A 651 -2.99 -7.76 14.08
C GLU A 651 -4.00 -7.68 15.23
N CYS A 652 -5.02 -8.54 15.20
CA CYS A 652 -6.00 -8.66 16.27
C CYS A 652 -5.43 -9.45 17.46
N GLU A 653 -6.03 -9.34 18.65
CA GLU A 653 -5.60 -10.01 19.89
C GLU A 653 -5.57 -11.54 19.79
N ASP A 654 -6.33 -12.12 18.85
CA ASP A 654 -6.35 -13.55 18.53
C ASP A 654 -5.27 -13.96 17.50
N GLY A 655 -4.40 -13.03 17.09
CA GLY A 655 -3.33 -13.22 16.12
C GLY A 655 -3.80 -13.29 14.66
N VAL A 656 -5.05 -12.93 14.37
CA VAL A 656 -5.57 -12.82 13.01
C VAL A 656 -5.17 -11.47 12.41
N MET A 657 -4.62 -11.49 11.20
CA MET A 657 -4.28 -10.28 10.45
C MET A 657 -5.49 -9.79 9.63
N VAL A 658 -5.94 -8.56 9.85
CA VAL A 658 -7.04 -7.96 9.08
C VAL A 658 -6.50 -6.82 8.22
N ALA A 659 -6.66 -6.93 6.90
CA ALA A 659 -6.41 -5.86 5.95
C ALA A 659 -7.55 -4.84 6.04
N VAL A 660 -7.24 -3.59 6.38
CA VAL A 660 -8.23 -2.51 6.55
C VAL A 660 -7.83 -1.26 5.77
N ALA A 661 -8.76 -0.35 5.48
CA ALA A 661 -8.41 0.92 4.83
C ALA A 661 -7.35 1.71 5.64
N PRO A 662 -6.36 2.35 4.98
CA PRO A 662 -5.31 3.14 5.62
C PRO A 662 -5.83 4.54 5.98
N SER A 663 -6.96 4.58 6.70
CA SER A 663 -7.65 5.79 7.11
C SER A 663 -8.27 5.60 8.49
N LEU A 664 -8.13 6.63 9.34
CA LEU A 664 -8.79 6.72 10.64
C LEU A 664 -10.24 7.25 10.52
N GLU A 665 -10.66 7.65 9.31
CA GLU A 665 -12.05 8.03 9.02
C GLU A 665 -12.95 6.83 8.70
N SER A 666 -12.37 5.62 8.54
CA SER A 666 -13.16 4.39 8.44
C SER A 666 -13.49 3.89 9.85
N PRO A 667 -14.78 3.77 10.24
CA PRO A 667 -15.16 3.27 11.56
C PRO A 667 -14.59 1.87 11.81
N THR A 668 -14.74 0.96 10.84
CA THR A 668 -14.25 -0.41 10.95
C THR A 668 -12.73 -0.46 11.15
N ALA A 669 -11.99 0.29 10.34
CA ALA A 669 -10.53 0.33 10.43
C ALA A 669 -10.05 0.97 11.75
N TYR A 670 -10.78 1.97 12.25
CA TYR A 670 -10.48 2.62 13.53
C TYR A 670 -10.73 1.67 14.71
N VAL A 671 -11.91 1.03 14.77
CA VAL A 671 -12.29 0.10 15.84
C VAL A 671 -11.32 -1.07 15.94
N LEU A 672 -10.94 -1.67 14.80
CA LEU A 672 -9.99 -2.78 14.77
C LEU A 672 -8.63 -2.38 15.36
N ARG A 673 -8.14 -1.17 15.05
CA ARG A 673 -6.88 -0.64 15.63
C ARG A 673 -7.02 -0.31 17.12
N GLU A 674 -8.17 0.22 17.51
CA GLU A 674 -8.45 0.62 18.89
C GLU A 674 -8.50 -0.59 19.82
N GLN A 675 -9.29 -1.59 19.44
CA GLN A 675 -9.68 -2.69 20.32
C GLN A 675 -8.90 -3.97 20.06
N GLY A 676 -8.08 -4.04 19.00
CA GLY A 676 -7.42 -5.28 18.59
C GLY A 676 -8.44 -6.37 18.21
N GLY A 677 -9.63 -5.98 17.79
CA GLY A 677 -10.77 -6.85 17.55
C GLY A 677 -12.04 -6.06 17.25
N TRP A 678 -13.19 -6.72 17.33
CA TRP A 678 -14.51 -6.10 17.17
C TRP A 678 -15.23 -6.00 18.52
N PHE A 679 -16.04 -4.95 18.70
CA PHE A 679 -16.65 -4.58 19.99
C PHE A 679 -17.78 -5.50 20.46
N GLU A 680 -18.22 -6.46 19.64
CA GLU A 680 -19.33 -7.35 19.94
C GLU A 680 -18.91 -8.52 20.83
N GLU A 681 -19.61 -8.68 21.96
CA GLU A 681 -19.31 -9.69 22.97
C GLU A 681 -19.58 -11.12 22.46
N GLU A 682 -20.49 -11.27 21.48
CA GLU A 682 -20.83 -12.53 20.83
C GLU A 682 -19.65 -13.14 20.09
N ARG A 683 -18.70 -12.34 19.60
CA ARG A 683 -17.53 -12.82 18.84
C ARG A 683 -16.70 -13.83 19.63
N ALA A 684 -16.45 -13.54 20.90
CA ALA A 684 -15.70 -14.43 21.79
C ALA A 684 -16.46 -15.74 22.03
N PHE A 685 -17.77 -15.63 22.27
CA PHE A 685 -18.65 -16.78 22.49
C PHE A 685 -18.71 -17.71 21.25
N VAL A 686 -18.93 -17.16 20.06
CA VAL A 686 -18.99 -17.96 18.82
C VAL A 686 -17.65 -18.57 18.44
N SER A 687 -16.55 -17.88 18.72
CA SER A 687 -15.21 -18.44 18.50
C SER A 687 -14.94 -19.61 19.44
N ALA A 688 -15.34 -19.51 20.71
CA ALA A 688 -15.17 -20.57 21.70
C ALA A 688 -16.10 -21.78 21.48
N LEU A 689 -17.33 -21.56 20.96
CA LEU A 689 -18.28 -22.65 20.74
C LEU A 689 -17.92 -23.48 19.49
N THR A 690 -17.35 -22.83 18.47
CA THR A 690 -16.98 -23.39 17.18
C THR A 690 -15.91 -24.48 17.33
N GLN A 691 -16.17 -25.65 16.77
CA GLN A 691 -15.26 -26.80 16.84
C GLN A 691 -14.43 -26.92 15.55
N PRO A 692 -13.21 -27.49 15.62
CA PRO A 692 -12.45 -27.84 14.42
C PRO A 692 -13.26 -28.73 13.46
N GLY A 693 -13.23 -28.41 12.17
CA GLY A 693 -14.01 -29.09 11.13
C GLY A 693 -15.42 -28.52 10.90
N ALA A 694 -15.88 -27.57 11.70
CA ALA A 694 -17.20 -26.97 11.53
C ALA A 694 -17.32 -26.19 10.21
N ARG A 695 -18.57 -26.04 9.76
CA ARG A 695 -18.95 -25.33 8.53
C ARG A 695 -19.71 -24.06 8.89
N VAL A 696 -19.18 -22.90 8.51
CA VAL A 696 -19.68 -21.58 8.90
C VAL A 696 -20.06 -20.77 7.68
N LEU A 697 -21.21 -20.11 7.73
CA LEU A 697 -21.64 -19.13 6.75
C LEU A 697 -21.70 -17.75 7.40
N ASP A 698 -21.01 -16.76 6.84
CA ASP A 698 -21.01 -15.38 7.29
C ASP A 698 -21.59 -14.49 6.17
N VAL A 699 -22.79 -13.95 6.37
CA VAL A 699 -23.49 -13.10 5.41
C VAL A 699 -23.40 -11.66 5.87
N GLY A 700 -22.81 -10.81 5.02
CA GLY A 700 -22.39 -9.47 5.42
C GLY A 700 -21.01 -9.49 6.08
N ALA A 701 -20.09 -10.27 5.51
CA ALA A 701 -18.82 -10.57 6.15
C ALA A 701 -17.90 -9.35 6.29
N SER A 702 -18.15 -8.26 5.57
CA SER A 702 -17.43 -7.00 5.70
C SER A 702 -15.90 -7.22 5.60
N TYR A 703 -15.11 -6.66 6.50
CA TYR A 703 -13.65 -6.85 6.56
C TYR A 703 -13.22 -8.22 7.11
N GLY A 704 -14.18 -9.06 7.53
CA GLY A 704 -13.97 -10.40 8.06
C GLY A 704 -13.96 -10.47 9.58
N GLN A 705 -14.67 -9.56 10.27
CA GLN A 705 -14.70 -9.47 11.73
C GLN A 705 -15.16 -10.77 12.39
N TYR A 706 -16.05 -11.53 11.74
CA TYR A 706 -16.45 -12.88 12.14
C TYR A 706 -15.79 -13.97 11.31
N ALA A 707 -15.82 -13.85 9.97
CA ALA A 707 -15.26 -14.86 9.08
C ALA A 707 -13.82 -15.27 9.41
N LEU A 708 -12.92 -14.33 9.75
CA LEU A 708 -11.51 -14.64 9.96
C LEU A 708 -11.21 -15.30 11.32
N PRO A 709 -11.73 -14.80 12.47
CA PRO A 709 -11.61 -15.53 13.73
C PRO A 709 -12.26 -16.91 13.69
N LEU A 710 -13.42 -17.04 13.03
CA LEU A 710 -14.09 -18.34 12.86
C LEU A 710 -13.29 -19.26 11.94
N ALA A 711 -12.63 -18.75 10.89
CA ALA A 711 -11.73 -19.53 10.04
C ALA A 711 -10.59 -20.18 10.86
N ARG A 712 -10.05 -19.45 11.82
CA ARG A 712 -9.06 -19.97 12.76
C ARG A 712 -9.64 -21.07 13.65
N ALA A 713 -10.84 -20.86 14.20
CA ALA A 713 -11.51 -21.83 15.08
C ALA A 713 -11.89 -23.14 14.37
N VAL A 714 -12.38 -23.08 13.12
CA VAL A 714 -12.72 -24.28 12.34
C VAL A 714 -11.50 -25.04 11.84
N GLY A 715 -10.35 -24.38 11.68
CA GLY A 715 -9.11 -24.97 11.19
C GLY A 715 -9.16 -25.46 9.74
N ALA A 716 -8.07 -26.07 9.27
CA ALA A 716 -7.91 -26.46 7.85
C ALA A 716 -8.89 -27.54 7.36
N SER A 717 -9.50 -28.30 8.27
CA SER A 717 -10.53 -29.31 7.94
C SER A 717 -11.95 -28.73 7.86
N GLY A 718 -12.15 -27.50 8.31
CA GLY A 718 -13.44 -26.82 8.29
C GLY A 718 -13.70 -26.06 7.00
N ARG A 719 -14.78 -25.26 6.99
CA ARG A 719 -15.14 -24.42 5.86
C ARG A 719 -15.79 -23.12 6.34
N VAL A 720 -15.41 -21.99 5.74
CA VAL A 720 -16.08 -20.70 5.95
C VAL A 720 -16.47 -20.13 4.60
N TRP A 721 -17.73 -19.76 4.42
CA TRP A 721 -18.16 -18.92 3.30
C TRP A 721 -18.44 -17.53 3.83
N ALA A 722 -17.73 -16.54 3.29
CA ALA A 722 -17.83 -15.15 3.69
C ALA A 722 -18.42 -14.36 2.52
N ILE A 723 -19.67 -13.91 2.68
CA ILE A 723 -20.44 -13.24 1.63
C ILE A 723 -20.38 -11.73 1.87
N GLU A 724 -19.80 -10.98 0.94
CA GLU A 724 -19.63 -9.53 1.01
C GLU A 724 -20.00 -8.88 -0.32
N PRO A 725 -21.05 -8.04 -0.39
CA PRO A 725 -21.53 -7.49 -1.65
C PRO A 725 -20.62 -6.42 -2.26
N SER A 726 -19.92 -5.60 -1.47
CA SER A 726 -19.08 -4.53 -2.02
C SER A 726 -17.77 -5.07 -2.59
N ALA A 727 -17.45 -4.70 -3.83
CA ALA A 727 -16.19 -5.10 -4.46
C ALA A 727 -14.96 -4.70 -3.64
N ARG A 728 -14.95 -3.45 -3.12
CA ARG A 728 -13.82 -2.92 -2.35
C ARG A 728 -13.68 -3.62 -1.00
N THR A 729 -14.77 -3.83 -0.27
CA THR A 729 -14.74 -4.52 1.03
C THR A 729 -14.36 -5.99 0.87
N ALA A 730 -14.91 -6.68 -0.14
CA ALA A 730 -14.56 -8.05 -0.47
C ALA A 730 -13.05 -8.19 -0.79
N ALA A 731 -12.43 -7.17 -1.36
CA ALA A 731 -11.00 -7.15 -1.61
C ALA A 731 -10.16 -7.10 -0.34
N PHE A 732 -10.55 -6.28 0.63
CA PHE A 732 -9.90 -6.24 1.94
C PHE A 732 -10.00 -7.61 2.61
N LEU A 733 -11.19 -8.21 2.59
CA LEU A 733 -11.41 -9.55 3.11
C LEU A 733 -10.55 -10.62 2.41
N ARG A 734 -10.45 -10.61 1.07
CA ARG A 734 -9.57 -11.52 0.32
C ARG A 734 -8.10 -11.32 0.68
N ALA A 735 -7.66 -10.07 0.86
CA ALA A 735 -6.29 -9.76 1.31
C ALA A 735 -6.03 -10.30 2.72
N SER A 736 -6.98 -10.15 3.64
CA SER A 736 -6.93 -10.75 4.98
C SER A 736 -6.82 -12.28 4.91
N VAL A 737 -7.66 -12.93 4.10
CA VAL A 737 -7.63 -14.40 3.90
C VAL A 737 -6.26 -14.86 3.42
N ALA A 738 -5.71 -14.19 2.40
CA ALA A 738 -4.38 -14.51 1.86
C ALA A 738 -3.28 -14.29 2.91
N ARG A 739 -3.36 -13.22 3.70
CA ARG A 739 -2.32 -12.90 4.70
C ARG A 739 -2.22 -13.92 5.83
N ASN A 740 -3.34 -14.54 6.19
CA ASN A 740 -3.43 -15.56 7.23
C ASN A 740 -3.30 -17.00 6.73
N ASP A 741 -3.15 -17.21 5.41
CA ASP A 741 -3.14 -18.53 4.77
C ASP A 741 -4.42 -19.35 5.06
N PHE A 742 -5.59 -18.69 5.03
CA PHE A 742 -6.88 -19.33 5.29
C PHE A 742 -7.50 -19.93 4.03
N ALA A 743 -6.89 -20.99 3.49
CA ALA A 743 -7.36 -21.70 2.30
C ALA A 743 -8.81 -22.26 2.42
N GLN A 744 -9.30 -22.45 3.65
CA GLN A 744 -10.66 -22.90 3.96
C GLN A 744 -11.74 -21.81 3.85
N VAL A 745 -11.36 -20.54 3.63
CA VAL A 745 -12.30 -19.42 3.50
C VAL A 745 -12.60 -19.16 2.03
N THR A 746 -13.89 -19.10 1.69
CA THR A 746 -14.36 -18.71 0.35
C THR A 746 -15.07 -17.37 0.42
N VAL A 747 -14.49 -16.36 -0.22
CA VAL A 747 -15.13 -15.02 -0.32
C VAL A 747 -16.06 -14.99 -1.53
N VAL A 748 -17.34 -14.73 -1.28
CA VAL A 748 -18.39 -14.67 -2.31
C VAL A 748 -18.87 -13.23 -2.44
N GLN A 749 -18.66 -12.63 -3.61
CA GLN A 749 -19.09 -11.25 -3.87
C GLN A 749 -20.52 -11.23 -4.43
N SER A 750 -21.50 -11.14 -3.54
CA SER A 750 -22.93 -11.09 -3.88
C SER A 750 -23.69 -10.48 -2.72
N ALA A 751 -24.76 -9.76 -3.00
CA ALA A 751 -25.79 -9.47 -2.01
C ALA A 751 -26.72 -10.67 -1.85
N ILE A 752 -27.28 -10.88 -0.66
CA ILE A 752 -28.26 -11.93 -0.37
C ILE A 752 -29.58 -11.29 0.06
N SER A 753 -30.69 -11.74 -0.53
CA SER A 753 -32.05 -11.27 -0.18
C SER A 753 -33.08 -12.36 -0.50
N ASP A 754 -34.36 -12.01 -0.65
CA ASP A 754 -35.46 -12.94 -0.95
C ASP A 754 -35.70 -13.21 -2.46
N GLN A 755 -34.98 -12.54 -3.35
CA GLN A 755 -35.07 -12.74 -4.81
C GLN A 755 -33.70 -12.73 -5.51
N VAL A 756 -33.60 -13.38 -6.66
CA VAL A 756 -32.40 -13.36 -7.53
C VAL A 756 -32.53 -12.21 -8.53
N GLY A 757 -31.47 -11.41 -8.69
CA GLY A 757 -31.48 -10.27 -9.61
C GLY A 757 -30.21 -9.41 -9.53
N GLU A 758 -30.36 -8.12 -9.83
CA GLU A 758 -29.32 -7.10 -9.65
C GLU A 758 -29.92 -5.93 -8.88
N ALA A 759 -29.13 -5.30 -8.02
CA ALA A 759 -29.53 -4.12 -7.24
C ALA A 759 -28.40 -3.09 -7.15
N SER A 760 -28.75 -1.85 -6.79
CA SER A 760 -27.77 -0.83 -6.44
C SER A 760 -27.42 -0.95 -4.96
N LEU A 761 -26.14 -1.12 -4.66
CA LEU A 761 -25.60 -1.06 -3.31
C LEU A 761 -25.14 0.38 -3.03
N HIS A 762 -25.70 0.98 -1.99
CA HIS A 762 -25.19 2.24 -1.48
C HIS A 762 -24.00 1.97 -0.56
N VAL A 763 -22.79 2.36 -0.97
CA VAL A 763 -21.59 2.19 -0.14
C VAL A 763 -21.46 3.43 0.75
N GLY A 764 -21.87 3.29 2.02
CA GLY A 764 -21.77 4.34 3.03
C GLY A 764 -20.32 4.60 3.49
N ALA A 765 -20.14 5.51 4.46
CA ALA A 765 -18.83 5.79 5.08
C ALA A 765 -18.24 4.59 5.86
N SER A 766 -19.07 3.58 6.16
CA SER A 766 -18.71 2.29 6.75
C SER A 766 -19.20 1.17 5.83
N SER A 767 -18.50 0.04 5.78
CA SER A 767 -19.03 -1.19 5.17
C SER A 767 -20.27 -1.69 5.92
N GLU A 768 -20.31 -1.45 7.24
CA GLU A 768 -21.47 -1.70 8.14
C GLU A 768 -22.67 -0.77 7.89
N LEU A 769 -22.72 -0.07 6.75
CA LEU A 769 -23.86 0.79 6.36
C LEU A 769 -24.25 0.54 4.90
N ALA A 770 -23.76 -0.54 4.30
CA ALA A 770 -24.01 -0.85 2.91
C ALA A 770 -25.42 -1.44 2.74
N SER A 771 -26.34 -0.67 2.17
CA SER A 771 -27.74 -1.07 2.01
C SER A 771 -28.14 -1.16 0.52
N LEU A 772 -29.04 -2.09 0.19
CA LEU A 772 -29.64 -2.18 -1.14
C LEU A 772 -30.69 -1.07 -1.36
N THR A 773 -30.65 -0.38 -2.50
CA THR A 773 -31.65 0.64 -2.87
C THR A 773 -32.25 0.39 -4.25
N ALA A 774 -33.53 0.76 -4.41
CA ALA A 774 -34.24 0.68 -5.70
C ALA A 774 -33.98 1.89 -6.63
N GLU A 775 -33.48 3.01 -6.10
CA GLU A 775 -33.18 4.23 -6.86
C GLU A 775 -31.72 4.67 -6.63
N ALA A 776 -31.07 5.14 -7.69
CA ALA A 776 -29.72 5.71 -7.64
C ALA A 776 -29.79 7.11 -7.02
N ALA A 777 -29.36 7.25 -5.77
CA ALA A 777 -29.23 8.56 -5.13
C ALA A 777 -28.09 9.36 -5.80
N LEU A 778 -28.38 10.60 -6.21
CA LEU A 778 -27.52 11.43 -7.07
C LEU A 778 -26.20 11.94 -6.44
N HIS A 779 -25.84 11.58 -5.20
CA HIS A 779 -24.71 12.22 -4.48
C HIS A 779 -23.88 11.29 -3.57
N SER A 780 -23.77 9.99 -3.89
CA SER A 780 -22.95 9.01 -3.14
C SER A 780 -22.42 7.90 -4.06
N SER A 781 -21.32 7.23 -3.68
CA SER A 781 -20.80 6.06 -4.40
C SER A 781 -21.78 4.90 -4.37
N THR A 782 -22.40 4.59 -5.51
CA THR A 782 -23.28 3.45 -5.70
C THR A 782 -22.59 2.40 -6.58
N GLU A 783 -22.70 1.12 -6.20
CA GLU A 783 -22.16 -0.03 -6.93
C GLU A 783 -23.32 -0.91 -7.42
N ARG A 784 -23.24 -1.47 -8.63
CA ARG A 784 -24.19 -2.49 -9.09
C ARG A 784 -23.73 -3.86 -8.64
N VAL A 785 -24.57 -4.58 -7.89
CA VAL A 785 -24.23 -5.90 -7.34
C VAL A 785 -25.26 -6.96 -7.74
N ALA A 786 -24.78 -8.19 -7.91
CA ALA A 786 -25.67 -9.34 -8.07
C ALA A 786 -26.37 -9.65 -6.74
N VAL A 787 -27.67 -9.95 -6.81
CA VAL A 787 -28.48 -10.38 -5.67
C VAL A 787 -28.83 -11.85 -5.86
N GLN A 788 -28.63 -12.66 -4.83
CA GLN A 788 -28.94 -14.08 -4.81
C GLN A 788 -29.83 -14.42 -3.61
N THR A 789 -30.54 -15.54 -3.67
CA THR A 789 -31.17 -16.11 -2.49
C THR A 789 -30.28 -17.19 -1.88
N LEU A 790 -30.41 -17.41 -0.58
CA LEU A 790 -29.62 -18.45 0.09
C LEU A 790 -29.97 -19.85 -0.44
N ASP A 791 -31.24 -20.09 -0.78
CA ASP A 791 -31.66 -21.35 -1.41
C ASP A 791 -31.05 -21.55 -2.82
N ALA A 792 -30.85 -20.47 -3.59
CA ALA A 792 -30.18 -20.53 -4.89
C ALA A 792 -28.68 -20.85 -4.77
N LEU A 793 -28.02 -20.34 -3.72
CA LEU A 793 -26.60 -20.58 -3.47
C LEU A 793 -26.29 -21.94 -2.85
N ARG A 794 -27.29 -22.61 -2.25
CA ARG A 794 -27.11 -23.88 -1.52
C ARG A 794 -26.41 -24.96 -2.35
N GLY A 795 -26.80 -25.14 -3.61
CA GLY A 795 -26.19 -26.12 -4.52
C GLY A 795 -24.77 -25.71 -4.95
N PRO A 796 -24.60 -24.53 -5.59
CA PRO A 796 -23.30 -24.04 -6.05
C PRO A 796 -22.21 -23.95 -4.98
N LEU A 797 -22.57 -23.58 -3.75
CA LEU A 797 -21.62 -23.42 -2.65
C LEU A 797 -21.51 -24.65 -1.73
N ASP A 798 -22.29 -25.71 -1.96
CA ASP A 798 -22.41 -26.88 -1.09
C ASP A 798 -22.74 -26.51 0.37
N LEU A 799 -23.81 -25.74 0.60
CA LEU A 799 -24.19 -25.28 1.94
C LEU A 799 -24.88 -26.36 2.80
N ARG A 800 -24.54 -27.64 2.62
CA ARG A 800 -25.05 -28.73 3.46
C ARG A 800 -24.24 -28.85 4.75
N GLY A 801 -24.90 -29.18 5.85
CA GLY A 801 -24.29 -29.40 7.16
C GLY A 801 -23.65 -28.15 7.77
N VAL A 802 -24.21 -26.96 7.51
CA VAL A 802 -23.72 -25.71 8.12
C VAL A 802 -24.06 -25.71 9.61
N ASP A 803 -23.06 -25.48 10.46
CA ASP A 803 -23.19 -25.48 11.92
C ASP A 803 -23.60 -24.12 12.48
N LEU A 804 -23.05 -23.05 11.90
CA LEU A 804 -23.21 -21.67 12.35
C LEU A 804 -23.44 -20.74 11.17
N VAL A 805 -24.41 -19.84 11.31
CA VAL A 805 -24.68 -18.76 10.37
C VAL A 805 -24.59 -17.42 11.10
N LYS A 806 -23.77 -16.48 10.63
CA LYS A 806 -23.86 -15.06 11.01
C LYS A 806 -24.61 -14.32 9.92
N LEU A 807 -25.63 -13.56 10.33
CA LEU A 807 -26.40 -12.67 9.46
C LEU A 807 -26.24 -11.22 9.92
N ASP A 808 -25.67 -10.39 9.05
CA ASP A 808 -25.53 -8.95 9.26
C ASP A 808 -25.59 -8.21 7.92
N ALA A 809 -26.80 -8.01 7.40
CA ALA A 809 -26.98 -7.56 6.01
C ALA A 809 -27.74 -6.23 5.96
N GLU A 810 -27.50 -5.37 6.95
CA GLU A 810 -27.94 -3.98 6.96
C GLU A 810 -29.45 -3.78 6.69
N GLY A 811 -30.29 -4.67 7.24
CA GLY A 811 -31.75 -4.61 7.11
C GLY A 811 -32.35 -5.68 6.19
N GLU A 812 -31.53 -6.45 5.48
CA GLU A 812 -31.98 -7.57 4.63
C GLU A 812 -32.18 -8.88 5.41
N GLU A 813 -31.94 -8.94 6.72
CA GLU A 813 -31.89 -10.18 7.49
C GLU A 813 -33.18 -10.99 7.37
N ALA A 814 -34.34 -10.34 7.51
CA ALA A 814 -35.63 -11.03 7.38
C ALA A 814 -35.93 -11.47 5.94
N ALA A 815 -35.44 -10.75 4.93
CA ALA A 815 -35.55 -11.14 3.52
C ALA A 815 -34.66 -12.35 3.24
N ILE A 816 -33.43 -12.37 3.73
CA ILE A 816 -32.52 -13.51 3.64
C ILE A 816 -33.16 -14.77 4.23
N VAL A 817 -33.83 -14.66 5.38
CA VAL A 817 -34.55 -15.81 5.99
C VAL A 817 -35.67 -16.32 5.08
N ARG A 818 -36.43 -15.43 4.42
CA ARG A 818 -37.46 -15.82 3.45
C ARG A 818 -36.86 -16.46 2.19
N GLY A 819 -35.78 -15.90 1.65
CA GLY A 819 -35.04 -16.43 0.50
C GLY A 819 -34.24 -17.70 0.78
N GLY A 820 -34.03 -18.02 2.07
CA GLY A 820 -33.35 -19.22 2.56
C GLY A 820 -34.26 -20.17 3.33
N ALA A 821 -35.58 -20.08 3.17
CA ALA A 821 -36.53 -20.83 3.97
C ALA A 821 -36.26 -22.35 3.91
N ARG A 822 -35.86 -22.87 2.75
CA ARG A 822 -35.52 -24.29 2.60
C ARG A 822 -34.19 -24.62 3.29
N PHE A 823 -33.16 -23.78 3.12
CA PHE A 823 -31.89 -23.91 3.82
C PHE A 823 -32.07 -23.96 5.35
N PHE A 824 -32.76 -22.99 5.95
CA PHE A 824 -32.98 -22.96 7.39
C PHE A 824 -33.91 -24.09 7.88
N ALA A 825 -34.84 -24.55 7.04
CA ALA A 825 -35.69 -25.68 7.35
C ALA A 825 -34.90 -27.01 7.41
N GLU A 826 -33.98 -27.22 6.47
CA GLU A 826 -33.27 -28.50 6.32
C GLU A 826 -31.97 -28.59 7.13
N GLU A 827 -31.21 -27.50 7.27
CA GLU A 827 -29.82 -27.57 7.81
C GLU A 827 -29.72 -27.35 9.34
N SER A 828 -30.73 -26.75 9.98
CA SER A 828 -30.77 -26.50 11.44
C SER A 828 -29.48 -25.88 12.05
N PRO A 829 -28.91 -24.80 11.46
CA PRO A 829 -27.74 -24.14 12.04
C PRO A 829 -28.08 -23.41 13.34
N LEU A 830 -27.07 -23.14 14.17
CA LEU A 830 -27.14 -22.02 15.11
C LEU A 830 -27.02 -20.73 14.29
N VAL A 831 -27.91 -19.77 14.47
CA VAL A 831 -27.86 -18.49 13.76
C VAL A 831 -27.58 -17.37 14.75
N LEU A 832 -26.55 -16.58 14.49
CA LEU A 832 -26.32 -15.27 15.12
C LEU A 832 -26.79 -14.20 14.14
N ALA A 833 -27.71 -13.34 14.53
CA ALA A 833 -28.24 -12.32 13.63
C ALA A 833 -28.30 -10.94 14.28
N ALA A 834 -27.96 -9.92 13.49
CA ALA A 834 -28.06 -8.53 13.88
C ALA A 834 -29.53 -8.10 14.09
N LEU A 835 -29.76 -7.27 15.10
CA LEU A 835 -31.06 -6.71 15.44
C LEU A 835 -31.27 -5.36 14.77
N ARG A 836 -32.34 -5.25 13.99
CA ARG A 836 -32.94 -3.97 13.56
C ARG A 836 -34.33 -3.88 14.19
N ARG A 837 -34.64 -2.75 14.86
CA ARG A 837 -35.83 -2.58 15.74
C ARG A 837 -37.19 -2.72 15.05
N ASP A 838 -37.22 -2.87 13.73
CA ASP A 838 -38.40 -2.80 12.86
C ASP A 838 -38.55 -3.97 11.85
N GLY A 839 -37.63 -4.96 11.84
CA GLY A 839 -37.44 -5.86 10.69
C GLY A 839 -38.23 -7.18 10.64
N GLY A 840 -39.01 -7.57 11.66
CA GLY A 840 -39.76 -8.84 11.64
C GLY A 840 -38.93 -10.12 11.62
N LEU A 841 -37.61 -10.03 11.87
CA LEU A 841 -36.65 -11.14 11.84
C LEU A 841 -37.02 -12.29 12.79
N ARG A 842 -37.35 -11.95 14.04
CA ARG A 842 -37.78 -12.93 15.05
C ARG A 842 -39.02 -13.69 14.60
N HIS A 843 -39.98 -13.00 13.98
CA HIS A 843 -41.18 -13.63 13.44
C HIS A 843 -40.85 -14.59 12.29
N ALA A 844 -39.94 -14.21 11.39
CA ALA A 844 -39.50 -15.07 10.28
C ALA A 844 -38.86 -16.39 10.78
N PHE A 845 -38.03 -16.33 11.82
CA PHE A 845 -37.44 -17.52 12.43
C PHE A 845 -38.43 -18.37 13.24
N LEU A 846 -39.37 -17.74 13.96
CA LEU A 846 -40.43 -18.46 14.68
C LEU A 846 -41.30 -19.31 13.75
N LEU A 847 -41.62 -18.81 12.55
CA LEU A 847 -42.35 -19.57 11.52
C LEU A 847 -41.60 -20.81 11.03
N LEU A 848 -40.28 -20.83 11.17
CA LEU A 848 -39.40 -21.95 10.81
C LEU A 848 -39.08 -22.88 12.00
N GLY A 849 -39.68 -22.63 13.17
CA GLY A 849 -39.50 -23.43 14.38
C GLY A 849 -38.21 -23.15 15.16
N TYR A 850 -37.64 -21.95 15.01
CA TYR A 850 -36.47 -21.51 15.79
C TYR A 850 -36.91 -20.73 17.03
N ASP A 851 -36.25 -20.99 18.15
CA ASP A 851 -36.36 -20.20 19.38
C ASP A 851 -35.28 -19.11 19.43
N CYS A 852 -35.57 -18.01 20.12
CA CYS A 852 -34.70 -16.84 20.22
C CYS A 852 -34.00 -16.76 21.58
N PHE A 853 -32.69 -16.51 21.55
CA PHE A 853 -31.81 -16.47 22.72
C PHE A 853 -30.93 -15.22 22.68
N ARG A 854 -30.52 -14.75 23.87
CA ARG A 854 -29.54 -13.68 24.07
C ARG A 854 -28.28 -14.25 24.71
N LEU A 855 -27.14 -13.61 24.49
CA LEU A 855 -25.93 -13.91 25.25
C LEU A 855 -26.03 -13.34 26.68
N VAL A 856 -25.51 -14.10 27.64
CA VAL A 856 -25.18 -13.63 28.99
C VAL A 856 -23.65 -13.56 29.10
N PRO A 857 -23.03 -12.39 28.88
CA PRO A 857 -21.60 -12.26 28.65
C PRO A 857 -20.72 -12.79 29.79
N GLY A 858 -21.10 -12.52 31.04
CA GLY A 858 -20.33 -12.94 32.22
C GLY A 858 -20.31 -14.46 32.42
N LEU A 859 -21.31 -15.17 31.88
CA LEU A 859 -21.40 -16.63 31.97
C LEU A 859 -21.03 -17.35 30.67
N GLN A 860 -20.90 -16.62 29.56
CA GLN A 860 -20.68 -17.16 28.22
C GLN A 860 -21.72 -18.25 27.87
N VAL A 861 -22.99 -17.94 28.13
CA VAL A 861 -24.14 -18.85 27.89
C VAL A 861 -25.27 -18.13 27.17
N LEU A 862 -25.99 -18.86 26.33
CA LEU A 862 -27.25 -18.42 25.74
C LEU A 862 -28.42 -18.61 26.71
N ALA A 863 -29.22 -17.57 26.91
CA ALA A 863 -30.44 -17.60 27.71
C ALA A 863 -31.65 -17.21 26.84
N PRO A 864 -32.88 -17.65 27.17
CA PRO A 864 -34.07 -17.24 26.43
C PRO A 864 -34.16 -15.71 26.34
N ALA A 865 -34.35 -15.20 25.12
CA ALA A 865 -34.45 -13.77 24.90
C ALA A 865 -35.85 -13.26 25.31
N PRO A 866 -35.96 -12.15 26.08
CA PRO A 866 -37.24 -11.49 26.33
C PRO A 866 -37.87 -11.02 25.02
N SER A 867 -39.11 -10.52 25.05
CA SER A 867 -39.69 -9.79 23.90
C SER A 867 -38.77 -8.65 23.45
N ASP A 868 -38.88 -8.22 22.20
CA ASP A 868 -37.94 -7.23 21.62
C ASP A 868 -37.92 -5.91 22.43
N ASP A 869 -39.06 -5.50 23.02
CA ASP A 869 -39.19 -4.35 23.93
C ASP A 869 -38.46 -4.51 25.28
N GLY A 870 -38.04 -5.74 25.62
CA GLY A 870 -37.36 -6.09 26.87
C GLY A 870 -35.87 -6.37 26.72
N LEU A 871 -35.31 -6.24 25.51
CA LEU A 871 -33.86 -6.34 25.27
C LEU A 871 -33.16 -5.03 25.69
N ASP A 872 -31.91 -5.15 26.14
CA ASP A 872 -31.10 -3.97 26.44
C ASP A 872 -30.92 -3.13 25.17
N ARG A 873 -30.98 -1.80 25.30
CA ARG A 873 -30.89 -0.92 24.12
C ARG A 873 -29.56 -1.02 23.36
N PHE A 874 -28.51 -1.53 24.00
CA PHE A 874 -27.20 -1.77 23.40
C PHE A 874 -27.06 -3.18 22.82
N SER A 875 -28.09 -4.05 22.93
CA SER A 875 -28.08 -5.36 22.29
C SER A 875 -28.09 -5.20 20.77
N LEU A 876 -27.01 -5.64 20.13
CA LEU A 876 -26.84 -5.59 18.68
C LEU A 876 -27.23 -6.90 18.00
N ASN A 877 -27.15 -8.03 18.71
CA ASN A 877 -27.34 -9.35 18.13
C ASN A 877 -28.21 -10.26 19.01
N VAL A 878 -28.85 -11.24 18.38
CA VAL A 878 -29.55 -12.37 19.02
C VAL A 878 -29.20 -13.68 18.33
N PHE A 879 -29.44 -14.77 19.04
CA PHE A 879 -29.26 -16.13 18.54
C PHE A 879 -30.59 -16.79 18.24
N PHE A 880 -30.63 -17.57 17.17
CA PHE A 880 -31.75 -18.44 16.83
C PHE A 880 -31.26 -19.87 16.69
N CYS A 881 -31.94 -20.83 17.31
CA CYS A 881 -31.70 -22.24 17.02
C CYS A 881 -32.98 -23.08 17.21
N LYS A 882 -33.04 -24.21 16.50
CA LYS A 882 -34.12 -25.20 16.65
C LYS A 882 -33.93 -26.06 17.90
N PRO A 883 -34.97 -26.78 18.37
CA PRO A 883 -34.90 -27.59 19.59
C PRO A 883 -33.75 -28.60 19.63
N ASP A 884 -33.44 -29.27 18.52
CA ASP A 884 -32.32 -30.22 18.41
C ASP A 884 -30.96 -29.56 18.72
N ARG A 885 -30.73 -28.36 18.18
CA ARG A 885 -29.51 -27.60 18.41
C ARG A 885 -29.49 -26.98 19.81
N ALA A 886 -30.65 -26.52 20.30
CA ALA A 886 -30.79 -26.00 21.66
C ALA A 886 -30.47 -27.07 22.72
N GLU A 887 -30.98 -28.29 22.55
CA GLU A 887 -30.68 -29.44 23.41
C GLU A 887 -29.19 -29.80 23.39
N ALA A 888 -28.56 -29.80 22.21
CA ALA A 888 -27.13 -30.07 22.08
C ALA A 888 -26.25 -29.00 22.77
N LEU A 889 -26.62 -27.72 22.67
CA LEU A 889 -25.92 -26.63 23.36
C LEU A 889 -26.15 -26.68 24.88
N ALA A 890 -27.37 -27.01 25.32
CA ALA A 890 -27.69 -27.17 26.73
C ALA A 890 -26.93 -28.33 27.37
N ALA A 891 -26.79 -29.47 26.66
CA ALA A 891 -25.99 -30.60 27.11
C ALA A 891 -24.50 -30.27 27.29
N ARG A 892 -24.00 -29.25 26.57
CA ARG A 892 -22.64 -28.70 26.71
C ARG A 892 -22.53 -27.59 27.76
N GLY A 893 -23.63 -27.23 28.42
CA GLY A 893 -23.68 -26.13 29.38
C GLY A 893 -23.60 -24.73 28.74
N LEU A 894 -23.87 -24.61 27.43
CA LEU A 894 -23.77 -23.38 26.65
C LEU A 894 -25.12 -22.70 26.40
N LEU A 895 -26.24 -23.34 26.79
CA LEU A 895 -27.58 -22.80 26.65
C LEU A 895 -28.47 -23.18 27.84
N VAL A 896 -29.30 -22.24 28.30
CA VAL A 896 -30.35 -22.47 29.29
C VAL A 896 -31.67 -22.72 28.57
N LEU A 897 -32.24 -23.92 28.73
CA LEU A 897 -33.57 -24.23 28.21
C LEU A 897 -34.67 -23.61 29.09
N PRO A 898 -35.83 -23.24 28.53
CA PRO A 898 -36.98 -22.77 29.30
C PRO A 898 -37.46 -23.83 30.31
N GLY A 899 -37.53 -23.48 31.59
CA GLY A 899 -37.97 -24.39 32.65
C GLY A 899 -37.71 -23.84 34.06
N PRO A 900 -38.15 -24.53 35.12
CA PRO A 900 -37.91 -24.10 36.49
C PRO A 900 -36.41 -24.19 36.81
N SER A 901 -35.79 -23.06 37.16
CA SER A 901 -34.41 -23.04 37.67
C SER A 901 -34.36 -23.58 39.10
N LEU A 902 -33.29 -24.31 39.43
CA LEU A 902 -33.01 -24.71 40.80
C LEU A 902 -32.23 -23.59 41.48
N ASP A 903 -32.78 -22.99 42.53
CA ASP A 903 -32.04 -22.03 43.36
C ASP A 903 -30.90 -22.76 44.08
N ALA A 904 -29.67 -22.54 43.62
CA ALA A 904 -28.48 -23.08 44.26
C ALA A 904 -28.10 -22.15 45.41
N ARG A 905 -28.38 -22.55 46.65
CA ARG A 905 -27.97 -21.79 47.84
C ARG A 905 -26.57 -22.23 48.28
N GLY A 906 -25.56 -21.39 48.03
CA GLY A 906 -24.23 -21.53 48.60
C GLY A 906 -24.20 -21.38 50.14
N ALA A 907 -23.06 -21.72 50.74
CA ALA A 907 -22.80 -21.46 52.14
C ALA A 907 -22.71 -19.95 52.41
N ALA A 908 -23.33 -19.48 53.50
CA ALA A 908 -23.28 -18.08 53.89
C ALA A 908 -21.83 -17.61 54.12
N GLY A 909 -21.46 -16.48 53.50
CA GLY A 909 -20.14 -15.87 53.61
C GLY A 909 -19.06 -16.54 52.75
N ARG A 910 -19.45 -17.38 51.78
CA ARG A 910 -18.57 -18.06 50.82
C ARG A 910 -17.72 -17.07 50.04
N TRP A 911 -18.26 -15.91 49.68
CA TRP A 911 -17.55 -14.89 48.90
C TRP A 911 -16.17 -14.52 49.48
N ARG A 912 -16.01 -14.59 50.80
CA ARG A 912 -14.74 -14.28 51.48
C ARG A 912 -13.62 -15.23 51.05
N GLY A 913 -13.93 -16.51 50.85
CA GLY A 913 -12.97 -17.51 50.39
C GLY A 913 -12.77 -17.43 48.88
N ASP A 914 -13.86 -17.42 48.12
CA ASP A 914 -13.83 -17.49 46.66
C ASP A 914 -13.20 -16.25 46.00
N LEU A 915 -13.29 -15.08 46.66
CA LEU A 915 -12.66 -13.86 46.19
C LEU A 915 -11.29 -13.57 46.83
N ALA A 916 -10.86 -14.33 47.84
CA ALA A 916 -9.63 -14.07 48.61
C ALA A 916 -8.37 -13.99 47.74
N ASP A 917 -8.34 -14.79 46.67
CA ASP A 917 -7.20 -14.89 45.77
C ASP A 917 -7.03 -13.64 44.88
N ARG A 918 -8.01 -12.73 44.84
CA ARG A 918 -7.88 -11.46 44.12
C ARG A 918 -7.00 -10.50 44.92
N PRO A 919 -5.94 -9.91 44.32
CA PRO A 919 -5.01 -9.05 45.04
C PRO A 919 -5.66 -7.93 45.86
N TYR A 920 -6.63 -7.19 45.30
CA TYR A 920 -7.29 -6.10 46.02
C TYR A 920 -8.16 -6.61 47.18
N VAL A 921 -8.87 -7.73 46.99
CA VAL A 921 -9.70 -8.36 48.02
C VAL A 921 -8.81 -8.82 49.17
N SER A 922 -7.69 -9.48 48.88
CA SER A 922 -6.74 -9.92 49.92
C SER A 922 -6.21 -8.76 50.79
N GLN A 923 -6.07 -7.56 50.22
CA GLN A 923 -5.62 -6.36 50.94
C GLN A 923 -6.75 -5.72 51.75
N MET A 924 -7.96 -5.68 51.21
CA MET A 924 -9.10 -5.01 51.83
C MET A 924 -9.89 -5.91 52.80
N LEU A 925 -9.78 -7.23 52.69
CA LEU A 925 -10.55 -8.18 53.50
C LEU A 925 -10.40 -7.94 55.02
N PRO A 926 -9.18 -7.77 55.58
CA PRO A 926 -9.04 -7.46 57.01
C PRO A 926 -9.66 -6.11 57.40
N TYR A 927 -9.66 -5.15 56.47
CA TYR A 927 -10.23 -3.82 56.66
C TYR A 927 -11.77 -3.88 56.71
N TRP A 928 -12.39 -4.65 55.81
CA TRP A 928 -13.83 -4.91 55.79
C TRP A 928 -14.28 -5.69 57.02
N GLU A 929 -13.54 -6.73 57.43
CA GLU A 929 -13.86 -7.51 58.63
C GLU A 929 -13.87 -6.66 59.92
N ALA A 930 -13.05 -5.60 59.96
CA ALA A 930 -12.97 -4.70 61.11
C ALA A 930 -14.09 -3.63 61.14
N ARG A 931 -14.68 -3.26 59.99
CA ARG A 931 -15.62 -2.12 59.86
C ARG A 931 -17.03 -2.51 59.47
N HIS A 932 -17.20 -3.61 58.73
CA HIS A 932 -18.49 -4.14 58.30
C HIS A 932 -18.94 -5.24 59.27
N ALA A 933 -19.62 -4.84 60.35
CA ALA A 933 -20.10 -5.74 61.39
C ALA A 933 -21.57 -6.13 61.16
N GLY A 934 -21.81 -7.15 60.34
CA GLY A 934 -23.13 -7.78 60.21
C GLY A 934 -23.45 -8.23 58.79
N ARG A 935 -24.12 -9.37 58.67
CA ARG A 935 -24.59 -9.90 57.39
C ARG A 935 -25.79 -9.09 56.90
N ASP A 936 -25.65 -8.43 55.75
CA ASP A 936 -26.73 -7.73 55.07
C ASP A 936 -26.93 -8.25 53.63
N ALA A 937 -27.81 -7.60 52.87
CA ALA A 937 -28.15 -8.01 51.51
C ALA A 937 -26.97 -7.93 50.51
N LEU A 938 -25.91 -7.17 50.82
CA LEU A 938 -24.72 -7.05 49.97
C LEU A 938 -23.88 -8.34 50.04
N GLU A 939 -23.63 -8.87 51.22
CA GLU A 939 -22.91 -10.14 51.36
C GLU A 939 -23.67 -11.31 50.73
N ASP A 940 -24.99 -11.33 50.89
CA ASP A 940 -25.85 -12.34 50.25
C ASP A 940 -25.78 -12.23 48.72
N ALA A 941 -25.71 -11.01 48.17
CA ALA A 941 -25.51 -10.83 46.74
C ALA A 941 -24.13 -11.31 46.27
N LEU A 942 -23.06 -11.02 47.01
CA LEU A 942 -21.71 -11.50 46.68
C LEU A 942 -21.63 -13.04 46.71
N ASP A 943 -22.31 -13.69 47.66
CA ASP A 943 -22.43 -15.15 47.67
C ASP A 943 -23.15 -15.66 46.40
N ARG A 944 -24.24 -14.99 45.98
CA ARG A 944 -24.95 -15.34 44.73
C ARG A 944 -24.11 -15.10 43.49
N TRP A 945 -23.28 -14.06 43.48
CA TRP A 945 -22.32 -13.84 42.41
C TRP A 945 -21.27 -14.97 42.34
N CYS A 946 -20.80 -15.46 43.49
CA CYS A 946 -19.88 -16.61 43.54
C CYS A 946 -20.56 -17.89 43.04
N ASP A 947 -21.81 -18.14 43.44
CA ASP A 947 -22.61 -19.27 42.95
C ASP A 947 -22.80 -19.19 41.41
N ALA A 948 -22.97 -17.99 40.85
CA ALA A 948 -23.04 -17.82 39.40
C ALA A 948 -21.75 -18.24 38.66
N HIS A 949 -20.59 -18.10 39.30
CA HIS A 949 -19.29 -18.42 38.74
C HIS A 949 -18.78 -19.81 39.09
N ASP A 950 -19.53 -20.57 39.89
CA ASP A 950 -19.22 -21.95 40.21
C ASP A 950 -19.55 -22.89 39.05
N THR A 951 -18.53 -23.33 38.33
CA THR A 951 -18.69 -24.22 37.17
C THR A 951 -19.22 -25.61 37.53
N ALA A 952 -19.25 -25.99 38.82
CA ALA A 952 -19.88 -27.24 39.26
C ALA A 952 -21.41 -27.16 39.29
N LEU A 953 -21.98 -25.95 39.29
CA LEU A 953 -23.43 -25.74 39.28
C LEU A 953 -24.00 -25.81 37.85
N PRO A 954 -25.23 -26.33 37.67
CA PRO A 954 -25.92 -26.29 36.39
C PRO A 954 -26.06 -24.85 35.89
N VAL A 955 -25.94 -24.66 34.58
CA VAL A 955 -25.93 -23.32 33.98
C VAL A 955 -27.21 -22.51 34.23
N ALA A 956 -28.37 -23.17 34.34
CA ALA A 956 -29.62 -22.54 34.74
C ALA A 956 -29.59 -21.99 36.18
N SER A 957 -28.95 -22.71 37.11
CA SER A 957 -28.76 -22.26 38.48
C SER A 957 -27.75 -21.11 38.57
N ARG A 958 -26.70 -21.15 37.74
CA ARG A 958 -25.71 -20.09 37.65
C ARG A 958 -26.33 -18.77 37.16
N LEU A 959 -27.11 -18.82 36.08
CA LEU A 959 -27.85 -17.66 35.57
C LEU A 959 -28.80 -17.08 36.63
N ARG A 960 -29.61 -17.94 37.26
CA ARG A 960 -30.54 -17.49 38.30
C ARG A 960 -29.83 -16.87 39.51
N SER A 961 -28.65 -17.39 39.87
CA SER A 961 -27.84 -16.82 40.95
C SER A 961 -27.33 -15.42 40.56
N LEU A 962 -26.89 -15.22 39.32
CA LEU A 962 -26.45 -13.91 38.85
C LEU A 962 -27.60 -12.88 38.81
N GLU A 963 -28.79 -13.29 38.34
CA GLU A 963 -29.99 -12.46 38.38
C GLU A 963 -30.37 -12.08 39.82
N THR A 964 -30.36 -13.07 40.73
CA THR A 964 -30.66 -12.85 42.15
C THR A 964 -29.63 -11.94 42.81
N SER A 965 -28.36 -12.03 42.42
CA SER A 965 -27.31 -11.11 42.87
C SER A 965 -27.66 -9.67 42.51
N LEU A 966 -28.09 -9.40 41.27
CA LEU A 966 -28.47 -8.05 40.85
C LEU A 966 -29.72 -7.55 41.57
N GLU A 967 -30.72 -8.40 41.75
CA GLU A 967 -31.96 -8.07 42.49
C GLU A 967 -31.63 -7.65 43.94
N LEU A 968 -30.80 -8.43 44.64
CA LEU A 968 -30.37 -8.14 46.01
C LEU A 968 -29.55 -6.85 46.08
N LEU A 969 -28.61 -6.65 45.16
CA LEU A 969 -27.79 -5.43 45.10
C LEU A 969 -28.63 -4.18 44.82
N SER A 970 -29.59 -4.27 43.90
CA SER A 970 -30.47 -3.13 43.57
C SER A 970 -31.32 -2.75 44.77
N ALA A 971 -31.93 -3.73 45.45
CA ALA A 971 -32.69 -3.49 46.67
C ALA A 971 -31.82 -2.94 47.82
N ALA A 972 -30.56 -3.39 47.93
CA ALA A 972 -29.61 -2.91 48.93
C ALA A 972 -29.13 -1.48 48.64
N LEU A 973 -28.94 -1.13 47.36
CA LEU A 973 -28.54 0.20 46.91
C LEU A 973 -29.66 1.24 47.15
N ASP A 974 -30.91 0.88 46.87
CA ASP A 974 -32.07 1.75 47.10
C ASP A 974 -32.27 2.11 48.58
N GLN A 975 -31.95 1.17 49.47
CA GLN A 975 -32.08 1.38 50.93
C GLN A 975 -30.91 2.17 51.51
N HIS A 976 -29.69 1.92 51.03
CA HIS A 976 -28.47 2.53 51.54
C HIS A 976 -27.46 2.73 50.39
N PRO A 977 -27.48 3.89 49.72
CA PRO A 977 -26.64 4.13 48.56
C PRO A 977 -25.19 4.32 48.98
N THR A 978 -24.32 3.36 48.65
CA THR A 978 -22.88 3.41 48.88
C THR A 978 -22.12 3.14 47.58
N LEU A 979 -20.91 3.69 47.47
CA LEU A 979 -20.07 3.48 46.30
C LEU A 979 -19.76 1.99 46.05
N PRO A 980 -19.39 1.17 47.07
CA PRO A 980 -19.26 -0.29 46.98
C PRO A 980 -20.46 -0.99 46.32
N ARG A 981 -21.68 -0.67 46.74
CA ARG A 981 -22.90 -1.27 46.18
C ARG A 981 -23.10 -0.84 44.74
N LEU A 982 -22.92 0.44 44.45
CA LEU A 982 -23.11 1.02 43.11
C LEU A 982 -22.16 0.41 42.08
N VAL A 983 -20.87 0.28 42.40
CA VAL A 983 -19.89 -0.32 41.49
C VAL A 983 -20.08 -1.83 41.35
N THR A 984 -20.60 -2.50 42.38
CA THR A 984 -20.97 -3.92 42.31
C THR A 984 -22.20 -4.11 41.41
N VAL A 985 -23.22 -3.25 41.50
CA VAL A 985 -24.36 -3.22 40.55
C VAL A 985 -23.85 -3.07 39.12
N ALA A 986 -22.92 -2.14 38.88
CA ALA A 986 -22.34 -1.95 37.55
C ALA A 986 -21.69 -3.23 37.01
N ARG A 987 -20.92 -3.92 37.86
CA ARG A 987 -20.25 -5.18 37.49
C ARG A 987 -21.24 -6.29 37.13
N VAL A 988 -22.21 -6.55 38.01
CA VAL A 988 -23.17 -7.65 37.84
C VAL A 988 -24.14 -7.36 36.69
N ALA A 989 -24.57 -6.11 36.52
CA ALA A 989 -25.41 -5.71 35.41
C ALA A 989 -24.70 -5.92 34.06
N TRP A 990 -23.42 -5.55 33.95
CA TRP A 990 -22.63 -5.81 32.74
C TRP A 990 -22.50 -7.32 32.46
N GLU A 991 -22.20 -8.14 33.46
CA GLU A 991 -22.10 -9.60 33.29
C GLU A 991 -23.43 -10.25 32.87
N LEU A 992 -24.57 -9.67 33.24
CA LEU A 992 -25.90 -10.09 32.78
C LEU A 992 -26.25 -9.65 31.36
N GLY A 993 -25.45 -8.79 30.74
CA GLY A 993 -25.74 -8.15 29.45
C GLY A 993 -26.68 -6.94 29.56
N LEU A 994 -26.85 -6.39 30.76
CA LEU A 994 -27.68 -5.19 31.03
C LEU A 994 -26.79 -3.94 31.00
N ARG A 995 -26.22 -3.66 29.83
CA ARG A 995 -25.25 -2.58 29.61
C ARG A 995 -25.81 -1.20 29.95
N GLU A 996 -27.10 -0.92 29.70
CA GLU A 996 -27.71 0.36 30.07
C GLU A 996 -27.69 0.59 31.59
N THR A 997 -28.02 -0.45 32.36
CA THR A 997 -27.99 -0.41 33.82
C THR A 997 -26.56 -0.21 34.33
N ALA A 998 -25.59 -0.92 33.74
CA ALA A 998 -24.18 -0.78 34.10
C ALA A 998 -23.63 0.63 33.83
N VAL A 999 -23.90 1.19 32.65
CA VAL A 999 -23.50 2.57 32.28
C VAL A 999 -24.17 3.60 33.20
N GLY A 1000 -25.43 3.40 33.56
CA GLY A 1000 -26.14 4.25 34.51
C GLY A 1000 -25.45 4.28 35.87
N ALA A 1001 -25.14 3.11 36.44
CA ALA A 1001 -24.44 3.00 37.71
C ALA A 1001 -23.03 3.62 37.68
N LEU A 1002 -22.26 3.39 36.60
CA LEU A 1002 -20.92 3.97 36.43
C LEU A 1002 -20.95 5.49 36.29
N ARG A 1003 -21.93 6.04 35.57
CA ARG A 1003 -22.09 7.50 35.44
C ARG A 1003 -22.31 8.15 36.80
N THR A 1004 -23.23 7.59 37.59
CA THR A 1004 -23.48 8.06 38.96
C THR A 1004 -22.21 7.95 39.82
N ALA A 1005 -21.43 6.88 39.68
CA ALA A 1005 -20.16 6.73 40.40
C ALA A 1005 -19.14 7.81 40.01
N VAL A 1006 -18.98 8.11 38.71
CA VAL A 1006 -18.11 9.21 38.22
C VAL A 1006 -18.55 10.55 38.81
N GLU A 1007 -19.86 10.81 38.87
CA GLU A 1007 -20.41 12.02 39.47
C GLU A 1007 -20.07 12.11 40.97
N TRP A 1008 -20.21 11.02 41.73
CA TRP A 1008 -19.85 11.00 43.16
C TRP A 1008 -18.36 11.27 43.39
N PHE A 1009 -17.48 10.67 42.58
CA PHE A 1009 -16.05 10.96 42.61
C PHE A 1009 -15.72 12.42 42.30
N THR A 1010 -16.45 13.02 41.35
CA THR A 1010 -16.23 14.41 40.91
C THR A 1010 -16.65 15.42 41.99
N HIS A 1011 -17.73 15.14 42.73
CA HIS A 1011 -18.27 16.05 43.74
C HIS A 1011 -17.67 15.84 45.14
N GLY A 1012 -16.92 14.74 45.37
CA GLY A 1012 -16.23 14.48 46.63
C GLY A 1012 -17.15 14.07 47.79
N GLU A 1013 -18.42 13.73 47.52
CA GLU A 1013 -19.39 13.34 48.55
C GLU A 1013 -19.37 11.82 48.79
N GLY A 1014 -19.23 11.40 50.06
CA GLY A 1014 -19.51 10.02 50.47
C GLY A 1014 -18.58 8.93 49.93
N ILE A 1015 -17.37 9.28 49.45
CA ILE A 1015 -16.41 8.33 48.88
C ILE A 1015 -15.73 7.52 49.99
N SER A 1016 -16.32 6.38 50.34
CA SER A 1016 -15.73 5.37 51.23
C SER A 1016 -15.87 3.97 50.64
N LEU A 1017 -14.86 3.13 50.87
CA LEU A 1017 -14.81 1.72 50.46
C LEU A 1017 -14.88 0.76 51.67
N ASP A 1018 -15.67 1.13 52.67
CA ASP A 1018 -15.83 0.41 53.95
C ASP A 1018 -16.64 -0.90 53.87
N GLU A 1019 -17.31 -1.15 52.74
CA GLU A 1019 -18.08 -2.36 52.48
C GLU A 1019 -17.39 -3.23 51.40
N PRO A 1020 -17.55 -4.56 51.42
CA PRO A 1020 -17.04 -5.42 50.36
C PRO A 1020 -17.72 -5.16 49.02
N PHE A 1021 -16.97 -5.21 47.92
CA PHE A 1021 -17.50 -4.96 46.58
C PHE A 1021 -16.79 -5.75 45.49
N LEU A 1022 -17.44 -5.80 44.32
CA LEU A 1022 -16.80 -6.22 43.08
C LEU A 1022 -16.32 -4.98 42.32
N VAL A 1023 -15.03 -4.93 42.00
CA VAL A 1023 -14.48 -3.86 41.16
C VAL A 1023 -15.15 -3.87 39.78
N PRO A 1024 -15.59 -2.71 39.25
CA PRO A 1024 -16.45 -2.66 38.07
C PRO A 1024 -15.72 -3.05 36.78
N CYS A 1025 -14.41 -2.78 36.69
CA CYS A 1025 -13.58 -3.20 35.57
C CYS A 1025 -12.88 -4.54 35.86
N PRO A 1026 -13.14 -5.62 35.10
CA PRO A 1026 -12.53 -6.93 35.33
C PRO A 1026 -11.01 -6.96 35.33
N ARG A 1027 -10.36 -6.11 34.55
CA ARG A 1027 -8.89 -6.02 34.53
C ARG A 1027 -8.32 -5.69 35.91
N PHE A 1028 -9.06 -4.93 36.71
CA PHE A 1028 -8.63 -4.53 38.06
C PHE A 1028 -8.75 -5.67 39.06
N ASP A 1029 -9.42 -6.79 38.73
CA ASP A 1029 -9.43 -7.98 39.59
C ASP A 1029 -8.02 -8.55 39.82
N ALA A 1030 -7.10 -8.34 38.87
CA ALA A 1030 -5.72 -8.82 38.92
C ALA A 1030 -4.72 -7.75 39.42
N ILE A 1031 -5.17 -6.53 39.74
CA ILE A 1031 -4.30 -5.40 40.10
C ILE A 1031 -4.27 -5.24 41.62
N ARG A 1032 -3.07 -5.21 42.20
CA ARG A 1032 -2.86 -4.87 43.62
C ARG A 1032 -3.10 -3.37 43.83
N ILE A 1033 -3.77 -2.99 44.91
CA ILE A 1033 -3.92 -1.59 45.33
C ILE A 1033 -2.53 -1.06 45.74
N PRO A 1034 -1.99 -0.04 45.06
CA PRO A 1034 -0.62 0.40 45.32
C PRO A 1034 -0.49 1.29 46.56
N SER A 1035 -1.22 2.42 46.61
CA SER A 1035 -1.06 3.42 47.68
C SER A 1035 -2.35 4.10 48.13
N ASN A 1036 -3.36 4.19 47.25
CA ASN A 1036 -4.66 4.80 47.55
C ASN A 1036 -5.78 3.99 46.88
N GLU A 1037 -6.60 3.34 47.70
CA GLU A 1037 -7.73 2.51 47.30
C GLU A 1037 -8.83 3.31 46.58
N VAL A 1038 -9.02 4.57 46.96
CA VAL A 1038 -10.02 5.46 46.34
C VAL A 1038 -9.58 5.83 44.92
N THR A 1039 -8.32 6.22 44.74
CA THR A 1039 -7.72 6.52 43.42
C THR A 1039 -7.76 5.30 42.51
N TRP A 1040 -7.42 4.12 43.03
CA TRP A 1040 -7.48 2.85 42.31
C TRP A 1040 -8.90 2.51 41.86
N CYS A 1041 -9.89 2.64 42.77
CA CYS A 1041 -11.29 2.37 42.46
C CYS A 1041 -11.84 3.38 41.44
N PHE A 1042 -11.46 4.65 41.55
CA PHE A 1042 -11.85 5.68 40.58
C PHE A 1042 -11.33 5.37 39.18
N ALA A 1043 -10.07 4.92 39.06
CA ALA A 1043 -9.51 4.49 37.79
C ALA A 1043 -10.29 3.30 37.20
N ALA A 1044 -10.67 2.31 38.02
CA ALA A 1044 -11.50 1.19 37.58
C ALA A 1044 -12.88 1.64 37.06
N VAL A 1045 -13.51 2.60 37.74
CA VAL A 1045 -14.79 3.20 37.33
C VAL A 1045 -14.65 3.95 36.00
N LEU A 1046 -13.65 4.82 35.87
CA LEU A 1046 -13.42 5.60 34.65
C LEU A 1046 -13.15 4.71 33.44
N GLU A 1047 -12.31 3.69 33.58
CA GLU A 1047 -12.01 2.78 32.47
C GLU A 1047 -13.24 1.96 32.06
N GLN A 1048 -13.98 1.40 33.01
CA GLN A 1048 -15.20 0.66 32.67
C GLN A 1048 -16.27 1.57 32.08
N PHE A 1049 -16.38 2.80 32.58
CA PHE A 1049 -17.32 3.79 32.03
C PHE A 1049 -16.98 4.14 30.58
N GLU A 1050 -15.70 4.40 30.28
CA GLU A 1050 -15.23 4.68 28.92
C GLU A 1050 -15.45 3.51 27.96
N ARG A 1051 -15.27 2.27 28.43
CA ARG A 1051 -15.54 1.05 27.64
C ARG A 1051 -17.04 0.87 27.35
N LEU A 1052 -17.90 1.12 28.32
CA LEU A 1052 -19.33 0.77 28.21
C LEU A 1052 -20.20 1.92 27.70
N ARG A 1053 -19.83 3.20 27.87
CA ARG A 1053 -20.69 4.32 27.46
C ARG A 1053 -20.84 4.46 25.94
N SER A 1054 -19.85 3.99 25.18
CA SER A 1054 -19.84 3.98 23.72
C SER A 1054 -19.18 2.71 23.18
N PHE A 1055 -19.51 2.28 21.97
CA PHE A 1055 -18.90 1.10 21.35
C PHE A 1055 -17.43 1.34 20.98
N SER A 1056 -17.04 2.60 20.74
CA SER A 1056 -15.68 2.99 20.39
C SER A 1056 -15.50 4.49 20.62
N SER A 1057 -14.26 4.94 20.89
CA SER A 1057 -13.95 6.37 20.92
C SER A 1057 -14.15 7.05 19.57
N TYR A 1058 -14.24 6.27 18.47
CA TYR A 1058 -14.61 6.78 17.15
C TYR A 1058 -15.89 7.62 17.17
N TYR A 1059 -16.91 7.17 17.90
CA TYR A 1059 -18.24 7.80 17.94
C TYR A 1059 -18.33 8.95 18.96
N GLU A 1060 -17.45 8.97 19.95
CA GLU A 1060 -17.36 10.04 20.96
C GLU A 1060 -16.46 11.20 20.49
N GLY A 1061 -15.55 10.94 19.54
CA GLY A 1061 -14.59 11.92 19.05
C GLY A 1061 -13.68 12.45 20.16
N LYS A 1062 -13.56 13.79 20.27
CA LYS A 1062 -12.77 14.44 21.34
C LYS A 1062 -13.36 14.22 22.74
N GLY A 1063 -14.62 13.77 22.87
CA GLY A 1063 -15.30 13.58 24.14
C GLY A 1063 -14.66 12.52 25.06
N SER A 1064 -13.87 11.59 24.51
CA SER A 1064 -13.13 10.60 25.32
C SER A 1064 -11.85 11.14 25.96
N ARG A 1065 -11.28 12.26 25.47
CA ARG A 1065 -9.99 12.80 25.98
C ARG A 1065 -9.98 13.07 27.48
N PRO A 1066 -10.97 13.77 28.07
CA PRO A 1066 -10.91 14.11 29.50
C PRO A 1066 -10.86 12.87 30.41
N ILE A 1067 -11.54 11.79 30.02
CA ILE A 1067 -11.54 10.53 30.78
C ILE A 1067 -10.18 9.83 30.65
N LEU A 1068 -9.63 9.77 29.43
CA LEU A 1068 -8.34 9.14 29.16
C LEU A 1068 -7.17 9.90 29.81
N ASP A 1069 -7.21 11.24 29.79
CA ASP A 1069 -6.20 12.07 30.46
C ASP A 1069 -6.28 11.91 31.98
N SER A 1070 -7.49 11.82 32.54
CA SER A 1070 -7.69 11.49 33.95
C SER A 1070 -7.13 10.10 34.29
N LEU A 1071 -7.42 9.08 33.49
CA LEU A 1071 -6.87 7.73 33.67
C LEU A 1071 -5.33 7.69 33.60
N SER A 1072 -4.75 8.47 32.68
CA SER A 1072 -3.31 8.64 32.53
C SER A 1072 -2.69 9.27 33.78
N GLN A 1073 -3.28 10.35 34.29
CA GLN A 1073 -2.82 11.01 35.52
C GLN A 1073 -2.92 10.11 36.76
N LEU A 1074 -3.94 9.24 36.82
CA LEU A 1074 -4.10 8.27 37.89
C LEU A 1074 -3.07 7.12 37.83
N GLY A 1075 -2.39 6.93 36.69
CA GLY A 1075 -1.32 5.94 36.52
C GLY A 1075 -1.78 4.50 36.31
N PHE A 1076 -3.05 4.29 35.92
CA PHE A 1076 -3.65 2.96 35.75
C PHE A 1076 -4.11 2.65 34.33
N MET A 1077 -3.79 3.51 33.36
CA MET A 1077 -4.26 3.39 31.98
C MET A 1077 -3.83 2.06 31.35
N GLY A 1078 -4.80 1.23 30.95
CA GLY A 1078 -4.57 -0.04 30.24
C GLY A 1078 -4.18 0.15 28.77
N GLU A 1079 -3.73 -0.92 28.11
CA GLU A 1079 -3.29 -0.87 26.70
C GLU A 1079 -4.39 -0.43 25.73
N GLU A 1080 -5.64 -0.89 25.90
CA GLU A 1080 -6.76 -0.44 25.08
C GLU A 1080 -7.02 1.07 25.25
N MET A 1081 -6.92 1.59 26.47
CA MET A 1081 -7.11 3.01 26.76
C MET A 1081 -5.97 3.87 26.21
N LEU A 1082 -4.74 3.35 26.25
CA LEU A 1082 -3.57 3.95 25.57
C LEU A 1082 -3.82 4.04 24.06
N ARG A 1083 -4.21 2.93 23.41
CA ARG A 1083 -4.53 2.93 21.98
C ARG A 1083 -5.66 3.91 21.64
N ARG A 1084 -6.71 3.98 22.47
CA ARG A 1084 -7.77 5.00 22.33
C ARG A 1084 -7.20 6.41 22.34
N ARG A 1085 -6.32 6.74 23.30
CA ARG A 1085 -5.71 8.07 23.40
C ARG A 1085 -4.88 8.41 22.17
N GLU A 1086 -4.03 7.48 21.73
CA GLU A 1086 -3.16 7.64 20.57
C GLU A 1086 -3.96 7.83 19.27
N LEU A 1087 -5.01 7.04 19.07
CA LEU A 1087 -5.86 7.14 17.87
C LEU A 1087 -6.68 8.44 17.84
N ILE A 1088 -7.15 8.92 18.99
CA ILE A 1088 -7.80 10.21 19.11
C ILE A 1088 -6.83 11.36 18.76
N ASP A 1089 -5.57 11.29 19.18
CA ASP A 1089 -4.55 12.29 18.82
C ASP A 1089 -4.19 12.21 17.34
N ALA A 1090 -4.03 11.00 16.81
CA ALA A 1090 -3.72 10.78 15.40
C ALA A 1090 -4.86 11.28 14.48
N ARG A 1091 -6.12 11.13 14.91
CA ARG A 1091 -7.29 11.54 14.12
C ARG A 1091 -7.59 13.03 14.21
N PHE A 1092 -7.48 13.63 15.40
CA PHE A 1092 -7.93 15.01 15.65
C PHE A 1092 -6.81 16.00 15.99
N GLY A 1093 -5.54 15.57 15.97
CA GLY A 1093 -4.36 16.34 16.38
C GLY A 1093 -4.21 16.46 17.91
N PRO A 1094 -2.99 16.73 18.43
CA PRO A 1094 -2.83 17.09 19.85
C PRO A 1094 -3.62 18.36 20.17
N GLU A 1095 -4.06 18.53 21.42
CA GLU A 1095 -4.71 19.77 21.85
C GLU A 1095 -3.69 20.92 21.98
N GLU A 1096 -4.09 22.14 21.60
CA GLU A 1096 -3.29 23.38 21.70
C GLU A 1096 -2.98 23.79 23.13
#